data_AF-A0A1I6HK24-F1
#
_entry.id   AF-A0A1I6HK24-F1
#
_cell.length_a   1.000
_cell.length_b   1.000
_cell.length_c   1.000
_cell.angle_alpha   90.00
_cell.angle_beta   90.00
_cell.angle_gamma   90.00
#
_symmetry.space_group_name_H-M   'P 1'
#
loop_
_entity.id
_entity.type
_entity.pdbx_description
1 polymer ?
#
loop_
_entity_poly.entity_id
_entity_poly.type
_entity_poly.pdbx_seq_one_letter_code
_entity_poly.pdbx_strand_id
1 'polypeptide(L)'
;MSSDKTTSTTREMYEKYGIDRKYDHPSNVSEENSHFGNGNYPPDWTDRREAVLEHQNGRCARCRISLSGEYYFNCHHYRPVSKNGQHSLSNLVNLCADCHKLIHPDVENLDGEWRDAPIFPHPDADPRMATVRRPVTDGEKQEFQPEISLIADKSPVGENEFANSAVTIPVSPGDALRMRNEFDQLLEDMGLAKSTALTIRTVNSEHSPLRDSLVEVAFPTSGTKMSSRTDKHGEVEFSIPSGTQVEVGITKDGFDQATSSFDVGGDEDYQEITLETSGQAGAAGSTPSTDSATSGGGGDESRRPILKTLGLVGVGGIAGYFFSGDSNQPSSASEDDVSGGDGTGTTQSDSPTSTDTPVKGFTEEWTDAIDTYETITTLERGDSAIYAGTDSSLVRSLSPEGKENWTQGFDGKLIHLGTTNDSLILVTTSLVTSLRKDSGETQWSVSHNATGYNSRPDAANNEDVVVLASSGQEKFLQAFSTSAGDTIWEMTDDYFYYPVFLNGSLFYSGGELKSIKEPGQSGEKSQVTIPETDYSGGLAVGESLAYYITGGGERGGAYSGSEPIELHAIELEREEVVWKETVASEINSEDTGVSPSISGPTINSGVFIYTTGGIWHGDFSGEEIWTHGDYEARFTEPVWLGDTLFYYSNDGLTGCGKSDGAVTHRMEIDEEVVTLSSFAESVIIGTESGKTRMLTPD
;
A
#
# COMPACT_ATOMS: atom_id res chain seq x y z
N MET A 1 36.40 12.03 9.37
CA MET A 1 36.16 12.66 8.06
C MET A 1 35.06 11.86 7.39
N SER A 2 33.81 12.16 7.71
CA SER A 2 32.64 11.62 7.01
C SER A 2 32.27 12.68 6.00
N SER A 3 32.65 12.48 4.74
CA SER A 3 32.08 13.27 3.65
C SER A 3 30.74 12.62 3.34
N ASP A 4 29.65 13.33 3.61
CA ASP A 4 28.35 13.03 3.03
C ASP A 4 28.52 13.03 1.51
N LYS A 5 28.74 11.85 0.94
CA LYS A 5 28.63 11.66 -0.50
C LYS A 5 27.15 11.56 -0.76
N THR A 6 26.55 12.67 -1.19
CA THR A 6 25.26 12.65 -1.85
C THR A 6 25.29 11.53 -2.90
N THR A 7 24.40 10.56 -2.77
CA THR A 7 24.23 9.49 -3.75
C THR A 7 23.78 10.14 -5.06
N SER A 8 24.59 10.01 -6.11
CA SER A 8 24.22 10.56 -7.42
C SER A 8 22.86 10.03 -7.85
N THR A 9 21.99 10.92 -8.32
CA THR A 9 20.67 10.59 -8.85
C THR A 9 20.82 9.71 -10.10
N THR A 10 19.76 8.95 -10.42
CA THR A 10 19.73 8.15 -11.65
C THR A 10 20.04 9.00 -12.89
N ARG A 11 19.47 10.21 -12.98
CA ARG A 11 19.71 11.14 -14.09
C ARG A 11 21.17 11.54 -14.21
N GLU A 12 21.81 11.92 -13.10
CA GLU A 12 23.24 12.24 -13.08
C GLU A 12 24.09 11.05 -13.56
N MET A 13 23.67 9.81 -13.27
CA MET A 13 24.35 8.62 -13.76
C MET A 13 24.20 8.43 -15.27
N TYR A 14 23.02 8.66 -15.84
CA TYR A 14 22.84 8.64 -17.30
C TYR A 14 23.76 9.65 -17.99
N GLU A 15 23.76 10.90 -17.51
CA GLU A 15 24.55 11.98 -18.08
C GLU A 15 26.06 11.73 -17.93
N LYS A 16 26.50 11.32 -16.73
CA LYS A 16 27.91 11.07 -16.42
C LYS A 16 28.51 9.95 -17.28
N TYR A 17 27.76 8.87 -17.50
CA TYR A 17 28.22 7.71 -18.25
C TYR A 17 27.84 7.75 -19.74
N GLY A 18 27.14 8.78 -20.19
CA GLY A 18 26.72 8.92 -21.59
C GLY A 18 25.76 7.81 -22.04
N ILE A 19 24.93 7.31 -21.12
CA ILE A 19 23.99 6.22 -21.38
C ILE A 19 22.82 6.75 -22.21
N ASP A 20 22.50 6.06 -23.31
CA ASP A 20 21.45 6.48 -24.23
C ASP A 20 20.12 5.85 -23.83
N ARG A 21 19.23 6.68 -23.26
CA ARG A 21 17.91 6.26 -22.75
C ARG A 21 17.04 5.59 -23.80
N LYS A 22 17.28 5.82 -25.11
CA LYS A 22 16.51 5.13 -26.15
C LYS A 22 16.68 3.61 -26.06
N TYR A 23 17.77 3.11 -25.49
CA TYR A 23 18.01 1.68 -25.31
C TYR A 23 17.48 1.12 -23.98
N ASP A 24 16.77 1.93 -23.18
CA ASP A 24 16.11 1.46 -21.97
C ASP A 24 15.00 0.46 -22.32
N HIS A 25 14.25 0.71 -23.39
CA HIS A 25 13.21 -0.21 -23.84
C HIS A 25 13.82 -1.39 -24.64
N PRO A 26 13.55 -2.66 -24.27
CA PRO A 26 14.14 -3.83 -24.93
C PRO A 26 13.88 -3.90 -26.44
N SER A 27 12.76 -3.36 -26.94
CA SER A 27 12.45 -3.34 -28.38
C SER A 27 13.43 -2.51 -29.22
N ASN A 28 14.19 -1.61 -28.60
CA ASN A 28 15.17 -0.77 -29.28
C ASN A 28 16.56 -1.43 -29.34
N VAL A 29 16.66 -2.64 -28.76
CA VAL A 29 17.82 -3.51 -28.83
C VAL A 29 17.55 -4.60 -29.86
N SER A 30 18.45 -4.73 -30.82
CA SER A 30 18.44 -5.70 -31.90
C SER A 30 19.74 -6.50 -31.88
N GLU A 31 19.80 -7.59 -32.65
CA GLU A 31 21.02 -8.38 -32.78
C GLU A 31 22.20 -7.51 -33.23
N GLU A 32 22.00 -6.63 -34.22
CA GLU A 32 23.03 -5.78 -34.83
C GLU A 32 23.60 -4.69 -33.91
N ASN A 33 22.82 -4.20 -32.96
CA ASN A 33 23.21 -3.10 -32.06
C ASN A 33 23.26 -3.53 -30.57
N SER A 34 23.28 -4.83 -30.28
CA SER A 34 23.40 -5.32 -28.91
C SER A 34 24.86 -5.54 -28.50
N HIS A 35 25.17 -5.39 -27.21
CA HIS A 35 26.54 -5.53 -26.69
C HIS A 35 27.19 -6.88 -27.00
N PHE A 36 26.40 -7.96 -26.98
CA PHE A 36 26.86 -9.33 -27.26
C PHE A 36 26.44 -9.88 -28.63
N GLY A 37 25.80 -9.06 -29.48
CA GLY A 37 25.31 -9.52 -30.78
C GLY A 37 24.18 -10.54 -30.71
N ASN A 38 23.32 -10.49 -29.69
CA ASN A 38 22.22 -11.44 -29.46
C ASN A 38 20.85 -10.76 -29.17
N GLY A 39 20.77 -9.43 -29.23
CA GLY A 39 19.54 -8.67 -29.01
C GLY A 39 19.12 -8.50 -27.54
N ASN A 40 19.88 -9.04 -26.57
CA ASN A 40 19.45 -9.06 -25.17
C ASN A 40 19.99 -7.91 -24.32
N TYR A 41 21.02 -7.21 -24.79
CA TYR A 41 21.70 -6.17 -24.01
C TYR A 41 22.00 -4.96 -24.88
N PRO A 42 21.73 -3.74 -24.41
CA PRO A 42 21.90 -2.53 -25.20
C PRO A 42 23.39 -2.27 -25.50
N PRO A 43 23.73 -1.51 -26.55
CA PRO A 43 25.12 -1.34 -26.98
C PRO A 43 26.02 -0.68 -25.92
N ASP A 44 25.42 0.15 -25.05
CA ASP A 44 26.02 0.86 -23.91
C ASP A 44 25.98 0.04 -22.60
N TRP A 45 25.81 -1.29 -22.67
CA TRP A 45 25.71 -2.15 -21.48
C TRP A 45 26.88 -2.03 -20.51
N THR A 46 28.09 -1.76 -21.01
CA THR A 46 29.27 -1.55 -20.15
C THR A 46 29.11 -0.28 -19.31
N ASP A 47 28.65 0.81 -19.91
CA ASP A 47 28.45 2.09 -19.23
C ASP A 47 27.33 1.98 -18.19
N ARG A 48 26.24 1.28 -18.51
CA ARG A 48 25.17 0.95 -17.54
C ARG A 48 25.70 0.15 -16.36
N ARG A 49 26.54 -0.86 -16.62
CA ARG A 49 27.16 -1.69 -15.57
C ARG A 49 27.96 -0.86 -14.58
N GLU A 50 28.81 0.02 -15.10
CA GLU A 50 29.67 0.89 -14.28
C GLU A 50 28.86 1.96 -13.54
N ALA A 51 27.82 2.52 -14.17
CA ALA A 51 26.90 3.46 -13.52
C ALA A 51 26.19 2.85 -12.31
N VAL A 52 25.63 1.64 -12.47
CA VAL A 52 24.99 0.90 -11.35
C VAL A 52 26.02 0.57 -10.27
N LEU A 53 27.25 0.23 -10.66
CA LEU A 53 28.32 -0.13 -9.71
C LEU A 53 28.67 1.08 -8.84
N GLU A 54 28.84 2.25 -9.46
CA GLU A 54 29.10 3.48 -8.74
C GLU A 54 27.91 3.88 -7.86
N HIS A 55 26.69 3.77 -8.36
CA HIS A 55 25.47 4.10 -7.62
C HIS A 55 25.36 3.25 -6.34
N GLN A 56 25.75 1.97 -6.42
CA GLN A 56 25.77 1.06 -5.28
C GLN A 56 27.04 1.15 -4.44
N ASN A 57 27.88 2.17 -4.66
CA ASN A 57 29.16 2.37 -3.98
C ASN A 57 30.12 1.17 -4.09
N GLY A 58 30.09 0.48 -5.22
CA GLY A 58 30.92 -0.69 -5.49
C GLY A 58 30.59 -1.89 -4.61
N ARG A 59 29.32 -2.06 -4.19
CA ARG A 59 28.89 -3.14 -3.29
C ARG A 59 27.73 -3.94 -3.88
N CYS A 60 27.67 -5.22 -3.53
CA CYS A 60 26.57 -6.09 -3.88
C CYS A 60 25.25 -5.53 -3.34
N ALA A 61 24.22 -5.47 -4.19
CA ALA A 61 22.90 -4.98 -3.83
C ALA A 61 22.30 -5.72 -2.63
N ARG A 62 22.53 -7.04 -2.52
CA ARG A 62 21.97 -7.88 -1.46
C ARG A 62 22.83 -8.00 -0.21
N CYS A 63 24.10 -8.39 -0.34
CA CYS A 63 24.95 -8.71 0.82
C CYS A 63 25.95 -7.60 1.19
N ARG A 64 26.03 -6.54 0.37
CA ARG A 64 26.91 -5.38 0.55
C ARG A 64 28.41 -5.69 0.61
N ILE A 65 28.82 -6.90 0.21
CA ILE A 65 30.23 -7.23 -0.02
C ILE A 65 30.81 -6.31 -1.11
N SER A 66 32.07 -5.89 -0.95
CA SER A 66 32.75 -5.08 -1.94
C SER A 66 32.91 -5.85 -3.25
N LEU A 67 32.53 -5.22 -4.36
CA LEU A 67 32.67 -5.71 -5.73
C LEU A 67 33.97 -5.19 -6.39
N SER A 68 34.88 -4.59 -5.61
CA SER A 68 36.16 -4.07 -6.08
C SER A 68 37.17 -5.18 -6.39
N GLY A 69 37.81 -5.15 -7.57
CA GLY A 69 38.97 -5.98 -7.92
C GLY A 69 38.72 -6.94 -9.08
N GLU A 70 39.46 -8.06 -9.13
CA GLU A 70 39.27 -9.17 -10.08
C GLU A 70 38.00 -10.00 -9.82
N TYR A 71 37.20 -9.64 -8.80
CA TYR A 71 35.95 -10.33 -8.50
C TYR A 71 34.90 -9.98 -9.55
N TYR A 72 34.48 -10.99 -10.31
CA TYR A 72 33.38 -10.90 -11.26
C TYR A 72 32.10 -10.50 -10.51
N PHE A 73 31.62 -9.29 -10.79
CA PHE A 73 30.27 -8.86 -10.43
C PHE A 73 29.37 -8.98 -11.65
N ASN A 74 28.09 -9.26 -11.40
CA ASN A 74 27.10 -9.38 -12.45
C ASN A 74 26.07 -8.27 -12.30
N CYS A 75 25.85 -7.51 -13.37
CA CYS A 75 24.70 -6.63 -13.45
C CYS A 75 23.49 -7.48 -13.81
N HIS A 76 22.45 -7.33 -13.00
CA HIS A 76 21.26 -8.11 -12.99
C HIS A 76 20.05 -7.18 -13.17
N HIS A 77 19.13 -7.59 -14.02
CA HIS A 77 17.82 -6.96 -14.14
C HIS A 77 16.96 -7.39 -12.97
N TYR A 78 16.53 -6.45 -12.12
CA TYR A 78 15.59 -6.72 -11.03
C TYR A 78 14.31 -7.37 -11.57
N ARG A 79 13.57 -6.67 -12.43
CA ARG A 79 12.50 -7.28 -13.23
C ARG A 79 13.13 -7.86 -14.49
N PRO A 80 13.03 -9.17 -14.75
CA PRO A 80 13.61 -9.77 -15.94
C PRO A 80 13.03 -9.19 -17.23
N VAL A 81 13.83 -9.12 -18.30
CA VAL A 81 13.38 -8.66 -19.63
C VAL A 81 12.21 -9.52 -20.15
N SER A 82 12.21 -10.83 -19.87
CA SER A 82 11.12 -11.75 -20.21
C SER A 82 9.79 -11.47 -19.50
N LYS A 83 9.81 -10.60 -18.48
CA LYS A 83 8.66 -10.12 -17.72
C LYS A 83 8.49 -8.61 -17.89
N ASN A 84 8.78 -8.10 -19.08
CA ASN A 84 8.69 -6.68 -19.46
C ASN A 84 9.62 -5.76 -18.64
N GLY A 85 10.73 -6.31 -18.13
CA GLY A 85 11.80 -5.51 -17.51
C GLY A 85 12.57 -4.68 -18.55
N GLN A 86 12.90 -3.44 -18.18
CA GLN A 86 13.65 -2.52 -19.03
C GLN A 86 15.16 -2.59 -18.75
N HIS A 87 16.00 -2.06 -19.65
CA HIS A 87 17.43 -1.88 -19.42
C HIS A 87 17.77 -0.59 -18.67
N SER A 88 16.76 0.15 -18.20
CA SER A 88 16.95 1.39 -17.44
C SER A 88 17.78 1.17 -16.19
N LEU A 89 18.56 2.18 -15.77
CA LEU A 89 19.38 2.08 -14.55
C LEU A 89 18.53 1.75 -13.31
N SER A 90 17.28 2.23 -13.27
CA SER A 90 16.33 1.92 -12.20
C SER A 90 15.89 0.46 -12.16
N ASN A 91 16.09 -0.34 -13.22
CA ASN A 91 15.82 -1.79 -13.22
C ASN A 91 17.10 -2.64 -13.08
N LEU A 92 18.26 -2.02 -12.89
CA LEU A 92 19.54 -2.72 -12.84
C LEU A 92 20.15 -2.67 -11.43
N VAL A 93 20.77 -3.78 -11.04
CA VAL A 93 21.52 -3.93 -9.78
C VAL A 93 22.78 -4.74 -10.01
N ASN A 94 23.86 -4.47 -9.28
CA ASN A 94 25.04 -5.32 -9.28
C ASN A 94 25.03 -6.29 -8.10
N LEU A 95 25.30 -7.56 -8.39
CA LEU A 95 25.37 -8.65 -7.41
C LEU A 95 26.74 -9.32 -7.45
N CYS A 96 27.20 -9.81 -6.30
CA CYS A 96 28.32 -10.76 -6.26
C CYS A 96 27.88 -12.09 -6.89
N ALA A 97 28.85 -12.92 -7.32
CA ALA A 97 28.58 -14.21 -7.96
C ALA A 97 27.59 -15.08 -7.16
N ASP A 98 27.81 -15.25 -5.85
CA ASP A 98 26.96 -16.10 -5.00
C ASP A 98 25.53 -15.56 -4.86
N CYS A 99 25.37 -14.24 -4.71
CA CYS A 99 24.05 -13.62 -4.65
C CYS A 99 23.35 -13.65 -6.01
N HIS A 100 24.07 -13.52 -7.12
CA HIS A 100 23.50 -13.67 -8.45
C HIS A 100 23.02 -15.11 -8.69
N LYS A 101 23.83 -16.10 -8.30
CA LYS A 101 23.49 -17.52 -8.34
C LYS A 101 22.30 -17.86 -7.44
N LEU A 102 22.15 -17.17 -6.30
CA LEU A 102 21.00 -17.33 -5.41
C LEU A 102 19.67 -16.97 -6.08
N ILE A 103 19.66 -15.93 -6.93
CA ILE A 103 18.46 -15.53 -7.67
C ILE A 103 18.19 -16.50 -8.82
N HIS A 104 19.24 -17.02 -9.46
CA HIS A 104 19.17 -17.95 -10.61
C HIS A 104 19.83 -19.30 -10.31
N PRO A 105 19.29 -20.09 -9.36
CA PRO A 105 19.92 -21.33 -8.92
C PRO A 105 19.94 -22.42 -10.01
N ASP A 106 19.07 -22.31 -11.00
CA ASP A 106 18.86 -23.24 -12.12
C ASP A 106 19.74 -22.94 -13.35
N VAL A 107 20.40 -21.79 -13.40
CA VAL A 107 21.29 -21.44 -14.51
C VAL A 107 22.69 -21.99 -14.26
N GLU A 108 23.01 -23.15 -14.85
CA GLU A 108 24.26 -23.89 -14.61
C GLU A 108 25.53 -23.06 -14.84
N ASN A 109 25.54 -22.23 -15.89
CA ASN A 109 26.72 -21.47 -16.34
C ASN A 109 26.91 -20.11 -15.64
N LEU A 110 26.22 -19.86 -14.52
CA LEU A 110 26.50 -18.70 -13.67
C LEU A 110 27.58 -19.02 -12.64
N ASP A 111 28.54 -18.11 -12.53
CA ASP A 111 29.59 -18.13 -11.51
C ASP A 111 29.02 -18.07 -10.09
N GLY A 112 29.79 -18.57 -9.12
CA GLY A 112 29.46 -18.55 -7.69
C GLY A 112 28.64 -19.75 -7.23
N GLU A 113 28.40 -19.81 -5.92
CA GLU A 113 27.64 -20.87 -5.27
C GLU A 113 26.58 -20.23 -4.37
N TRP A 114 25.30 -20.43 -4.69
CA TRP A 114 24.21 -19.81 -3.92
C TRP A 114 24.23 -20.18 -2.43
N ARG A 115 24.82 -21.33 -2.08
CA ARG A 115 24.99 -21.80 -0.69
C ARG A 115 25.95 -20.92 0.10
N ASP A 116 26.88 -20.26 -0.58
CA ASP A 116 27.88 -19.37 0.01
C ASP A 116 27.34 -17.95 0.19
N ALA A 117 26.17 -17.62 -0.40
CA ALA A 117 25.47 -16.37 -0.11
C ALA A 117 25.01 -16.35 1.37
N PRO A 118 25.07 -15.19 2.07
CA PRO A 118 24.54 -15.09 3.43
C PRO A 118 23.04 -15.42 3.49
N ILE A 119 22.59 -16.08 4.59
CA ILE A 119 21.17 -16.41 4.82
C ILE A 119 20.33 -15.14 4.70
N PHE A 120 20.62 -14.14 5.52
CA PHE A 120 19.92 -12.87 5.54
C PHE A 120 20.62 -11.85 4.63
N PRO A 121 19.86 -10.95 3.97
CA PRO A 121 20.44 -9.79 3.31
C PRO A 121 21.12 -8.86 4.33
N HIS A 122 21.91 -7.91 3.83
CA HIS A 122 22.39 -6.82 4.68
C HIS A 122 21.24 -5.86 5.05
N PRO A 123 21.23 -5.19 6.22
CA PRO A 123 20.17 -4.24 6.54
C PRO A 123 20.09 -3.06 5.56
N ASP A 124 21.24 -2.59 5.08
CA ASP A 124 21.34 -1.60 3.99
C ASP A 124 21.29 -2.22 2.57
N ALA A 125 20.71 -3.40 2.40
CA ALA A 125 20.54 -3.99 1.07
C ALA A 125 19.48 -3.23 0.26
N ASP A 126 19.57 -3.35 -1.05
CA ASP A 126 18.52 -2.90 -1.96
C ASP A 126 17.24 -3.73 -1.68
N PRO A 127 16.10 -3.11 -1.30
CA PRO A 127 14.88 -3.83 -0.94
C PRO A 127 14.42 -4.82 -2.02
N ARG A 128 14.63 -4.47 -3.29
CA ARG A 128 14.28 -5.32 -4.44
C ARG A 128 15.06 -6.63 -4.50
N MET A 129 16.22 -6.68 -3.84
CA MET A 129 17.10 -7.84 -3.74
C MET A 129 17.14 -8.42 -2.32
N ALA A 130 16.32 -7.92 -1.40
CA ALA A 130 16.27 -8.35 -0.01
C ALA A 130 15.50 -9.68 0.11
N THR A 131 16.17 -10.79 -0.18
CA THR A 131 15.60 -12.14 -0.06
C THR A 131 16.36 -12.98 0.96
N VAL A 132 15.66 -13.88 1.63
CA VAL A 132 16.26 -14.78 2.64
C VAL A 132 16.60 -16.10 1.97
N ARG A 133 17.85 -16.52 2.02
CA ARG A 133 18.28 -17.83 1.49
C ARG A 133 17.78 -18.94 2.43
N ARG A 134 17.33 -20.05 1.86
CA ARG A 134 16.99 -21.26 2.63
C ARG A 134 18.23 -21.81 3.37
N PRO A 135 18.11 -22.13 4.68
CA PRO A 135 19.12 -22.90 5.42
C PRO A 135 19.52 -24.20 4.71
N VAL A 136 20.82 -24.43 4.53
CA VAL A 136 21.34 -25.62 3.82
C VAL A 136 22.10 -26.56 4.72
N THR A 137 22.85 -26.04 5.69
CA THR A 137 23.58 -26.88 6.65
C THR A 137 22.66 -27.31 7.80
N ASP A 138 22.97 -28.42 8.47
CA ASP A 138 22.17 -28.88 9.60
C ASP A 138 22.17 -27.87 10.76
N GLY A 139 23.29 -27.16 10.96
CA GLY A 139 23.38 -26.07 11.95
C GLY A 139 22.48 -24.90 11.58
N GLU A 140 22.52 -24.44 10.33
CA GLU A 140 21.62 -23.37 9.86
C GLU A 140 20.15 -23.78 9.97
N LYS A 141 19.82 -25.03 9.63
CA LYS A 141 18.45 -25.54 9.71
C LYS A 141 17.96 -25.59 11.15
N GLN A 142 18.80 -26.03 12.08
CA GLN A 142 18.47 -26.06 13.50
C GLN A 142 18.29 -24.64 14.05
N GLU A 143 19.10 -23.69 13.61
CA GLU A 143 19.09 -22.32 14.12
C GLU A 143 17.96 -21.45 13.56
N PHE A 144 17.56 -21.63 12.29
CA PHE A 144 16.68 -20.66 11.62
C PHE A 144 15.47 -21.24 10.88
N GLN A 145 15.48 -22.53 10.48
CA GLN A 145 14.44 -23.05 9.58
C GLN A 145 13.01 -22.98 10.17
N PRO A 146 12.78 -23.33 11.44
CA PRO A 146 11.44 -23.27 12.02
C PRO A 146 10.86 -21.85 11.97
N GLU A 147 11.63 -20.88 12.42
CA GLU A 147 11.22 -19.48 12.57
C GLU A 147 11.06 -18.78 11.24
N ILE A 148 12.00 -18.95 10.29
CA ILE A 148 11.88 -18.30 8.99
C ILE A 148 10.65 -18.82 8.24
N SER A 149 10.30 -20.11 8.40
CA SER A 149 9.10 -20.66 7.76
C SER A 149 7.82 -20.00 8.31
N LEU A 150 7.76 -19.74 9.62
CA LEU A 150 6.63 -19.04 10.23
C LEU A 150 6.53 -17.58 9.79
N ILE A 151 7.66 -16.89 9.64
CA ILE A 151 7.66 -15.51 9.16
C ILE A 151 7.14 -15.45 7.72
N ALA A 152 7.55 -16.40 6.86
CA ALA A 152 7.08 -16.46 5.47
C ALA A 152 5.57 -16.61 5.34
N ASP A 153 4.91 -17.34 6.25
CA ASP A 153 3.46 -17.47 6.26
C ASP A 153 2.73 -16.16 6.59
N LYS A 154 3.42 -15.22 7.25
CA LYS A 154 2.87 -13.92 7.68
C LYS A 154 3.44 -12.72 6.92
N SER A 155 4.40 -12.92 6.03
CA SER A 155 5.17 -11.88 5.36
C SER A 155 4.94 -11.94 3.85
N PRO A 156 3.97 -11.19 3.30
CA PRO A 156 3.69 -11.21 1.88
C PRO A 156 4.90 -10.69 1.08
N VAL A 157 5.16 -11.30 -0.07
CA VAL A 157 6.18 -10.80 -1.01
C VAL A 157 5.76 -9.43 -1.55
N GLY A 158 6.75 -8.57 -1.80
CA GLY A 158 6.52 -7.22 -2.33
C GLY A 158 7.47 -6.94 -3.48
N GLU A 159 8.16 -5.80 -3.43
CA GLU A 159 9.15 -5.37 -4.43
C GLU A 159 10.30 -6.37 -4.67
N ASN A 160 10.48 -7.40 -3.85
CA ASN A 160 11.48 -8.44 -4.05
C ASN A 160 10.94 -9.69 -4.78
N GLU A 161 9.72 -9.66 -5.31
CA GLU A 161 9.09 -10.83 -5.93
C GLU A 161 9.96 -11.48 -7.01
N PHE A 162 10.65 -10.68 -7.83
CA PHE A 162 11.51 -11.16 -8.91
C PHE A 162 12.87 -11.69 -8.43
N ALA A 163 13.26 -11.39 -7.20
CA ALA A 163 14.45 -11.96 -6.57
C ALA A 163 14.14 -13.30 -5.88
N ASN A 164 12.87 -13.72 -5.79
CA ASN A 164 12.51 -15.00 -5.20
C ASN A 164 12.81 -16.17 -6.15
N SER A 165 13.39 -17.24 -5.60
CA SER A 165 13.78 -18.43 -6.33
C SER A 165 13.45 -19.69 -5.52
N ALA A 166 13.67 -20.87 -6.11
CA ALA A 166 13.46 -22.15 -5.42
C ALA A 166 14.34 -22.33 -4.16
N VAL A 167 15.39 -21.53 -4.00
CA VAL A 167 16.34 -21.59 -2.87
C VAL A 167 16.24 -20.38 -1.94
N THR A 168 15.28 -19.47 -2.16
CA THR A 168 14.93 -18.40 -1.21
C THR A 168 13.64 -18.71 -0.48
N ILE A 169 13.34 -17.87 0.51
CA ILE A 169 12.11 -17.87 1.27
C ILE A 169 11.35 -16.58 0.91
N PRO A 170 10.08 -16.70 0.44
CA PRO A 170 9.29 -15.56 0.02
C PRO A 170 8.83 -14.77 1.24
N VAL A 171 9.49 -13.66 1.52
CA VAL A 171 9.15 -12.71 2.60
C VAL A 171 9.18 -11.29 2.05
N SER A 172 8.51 -10.36 2.71
CA SER A 172 8.56 -8.93 2.36
C SER A 172 10.00 -8.39 2.45
N PRO A 173 10.36 -7.38 1.65
CA PRO A 173 11.66 -6.73 1.76
C PRO A 173 11.95 -6.21 3.16
N GLY A 174 10.98 -5.53 3.80
CA GLY A 174 11.12 -4.97 5.13
C GLY A 174 11.47 -6.03 6.18
N ASP A 175 10.74 -7.14 6.18
CA ASP A 175 11.00 -8.23 7.12
C ASP A 175 12.35 -8.90 6.84
N ALA A 176 12.70 -9.12 5.57
CA ALA A 176 14.00 -9.69 5.19
C ALA A 176 15.19 -8.87 5.70
N LEU A 177 15.10 -7.53 5.63
CA LEU A 177 16.14 -6.61 6.10
C LEU A 177 16.25 -6.61 7.63
N ARG A 178 15.11 -6.69 8.33
CA ARG A 178 15.04 -6.75 9.81
C ARG A 178 15.57 -8.07 10.37
N MET A 179 15.32 -9.19 9.68
CA MET A 179 15.68 -10.54 10.16
C MET A 179 17.14 -10.70 10.59
N ARG A 180 18.07 -9.95 10.00
CA ARG A 180 19.49 -10.09 10.38
C ARG A 180 19.81 -9.58 11.79
N ASN A 181 19.17 -8.50 12.22
CA ASN A 181 19.51 -7.81 13.47
C ASN A 181 18.38 -7.89 14.51
N GLU A 182 17.15 -8.06 14.06
CA GLU A 182 15.93 -7.98 14.86
C GLU A 182 15.14 -9.28 14.78
N PHE A 183 15.78 -10.42 14.50
CA PHE A 183 15.07 -11.68 14.30
C PHE A 183 14.10 -12.02 15.44
N ASP A 184 14.58 -11.91 16.69
CA ASP A 184 13.77 -12.18 17.87
C ASP A 184 12.63 -11.15 18.05
N GLN A 185 12.89 -9.86 17.79
CA GLN A 185 11.88 -8.81 17.89
C GLN A 185 10.82 -8.94 16.80
N LEU A 186 11.23 -9.28 15.58
CA LEU A 186 10.33 -9.51 14.45
C LEU A 186 9.38 -10.68 14.73
N LEU A 187 9.88 -11.75 15.36
CA LEU A 187 9.03 -12.84 15.82
C LEU A 187 8.00 -12.34 16.83
N GLU A 188 8.42 -11.58 17.84
CA GLU A 188 7.52 -11.00 18.85
C GLU A 188 6.46 -10.07 18.22
N ASP A 189 6.86 -9.18 17.32
CA ASP A 189 5.97 -8.24 16.61
C ASP A 189 4.92 -8.99 15.78
N MET A 190 5.28 -10.14 15.21
CA MET A 190 4.36 -11.02 14.47
C MET A 190 3.52 -11.92 15.37
N GLY A 191 3.64 -11.82 16.69
CA GLY A 191 3.02 -12.74 17.64
C GLY A 191 3.48 -14.19 17.46
N LEU A 192 4.71 -14.38 16.98
CA LEU A 192 5.38 -15.66 16.86
C LEU A 192 6.29 -15.83 18.07
N ALA A 193 6.10 -16.90 18.84
CA ALA A 193 6.99 -17.16 19.95
C ALA A 193 8.29 -17.81 19.46
N LYS A 194 9.40 -17.48 20.12
CA LYS A 194 10.69 -18.13 19.87
C LYS A 194 10.58 -19.65 20.09
N SER A 195 11.32 -20.42 19.30
CA SER A 195 11.39 -21.86 19.55
C SER A 195 12.01 -22.17 20.89
N THR A 196 11.34 -23.03 21.63
CA THR A 196 11.85 -23.64 22.85
C THR A 196 12.30 -25.06 22.54
N ALA A 197 13.39 -25.49 23.18
CA ALA A 197 13.90 -26.85 23.04
C ALA A 197 13.00 -27.83 23.81
N LEU A 198 12.10 -28.52 23.12
CA LEU A 198 11.29 -29.58 23.68
C LEU A 198 12.12 -30.87 23.78
N THR A 199 12.44 -31.29 24.99
CA THR A 199 13.05 -32.59 25.26
C THR A 199 11.98 -33.64 25.52
N ILE A 200 11.93 -34.69 24.70
CA ILE A 200 11.03 -35.83 24.87
C ILE A 200 11.84 -37.03 25.36
N ARG A 201 11.51 -37.55 26.54
CA ARG A 201 12.08 -38.78 27.08
C ARG A 201 11.09 -39.93 26.98
N THR A 202 11.54 -41.02 26.38
CA THR A 202 10.74 -42.24 26.25
C THR A 202 11.20 -43.27 27.27
N VAL A 203 10.26 -43.81 28.04
CA VAL A 203 10.54 -44.80 29.09
C VAL A 203 9.55 -45.96 29.00
N ASN A 204 9.91 -47.12 29.54
CA ASN A 204 8.96 -48.21 29.75
C ASN A 204 8.15 -48.03 31.05
N SER A 205 7.24 -48.95 31.35
CA SER A 205 6.45 -48.98 32.58
C SER A 205 7.27 -49.03 33.89
N GLU A 206 8.56 -49.33 33.82
CA GLU A 206 9.50 -49.32 34.96
C GLU A 206 10.35 -48.04 35.00
N HIS A 207 10.00 -47.01 34.22
CA HIS A 207 10.77 -45.77 34.00
C HIS A 207 12.20 -46.00 33.48
N SER A 208 12.46 -47.15 32.85
CA SER A 208 13.74 -47.42 32.19
C SER A 208 13.77 -46.75 30.81
N PRO A 209 14.83 -46.01 30.46
CA PRO A 209 14.95 -45.35 29.17
C PRO A 209 14.84 -46.30 27.98
N LEU A 210 14.08 -45.88 26.97
CA LEU A 210 13.94 -46.59 25.71
C LEU A 210 14.79 -45.93 24.63
N ARG A 211 15.97 -46.51 24.39
CA ARG A 211 16.89 -46.09 23.32
C ARG A 211 16.32 -46.46 21.96
N ASP A 212 16.58 -45.62 20.95
CA ASP A 212 16.24 -45.88 19.55
C ASP A 212 14.72 -46.08 19.36
N SER A 213 13.93 -45.32 20.10
CA SER A 213 12.49 -45.12 19.88
C SER A 213 12.31 -44.06 18.80
N LEU A 214 11.45 -44.32 17.81
CA LEU A 214 11.10 -43.32 16.82
C LEU A 214 10.06 -42.38 17.45
N VAL A 215 10.40 -41.10 17.53
CA VAL A 215 9.51 -40.05 18.02
C VAL A 215 9.16 -39.16 16.84
N GLU A 216 7.86 -39.01 16.58
CA GLU A 216 7.29 -38.16 15.55
C GLU A 216 6.52 -37.02 16.22
N VAL A 217 6.83 -35.78 15.88
CA VAL A 217 6.09 -34.59 16.33
C VAL A 217 5.32 -34.04 15.14
N ALA A 218 3.99 -34.01 15.26
CA ALA A 218 3.07 -33.47 14.26
C ALA A 218 2.51 -32.12 14.73
N PHE A 219 2.33 -31.21 13.79
CA PHE A 219 1.78 -29.88 14.00
C PHE A 219 0.36 -29.84 13.41
N PRO A 220 -0.71 -29.93 14.24
CA PRO A 220 -2.07 -30.08 13.73
C PRO A 220 -2.53 -28.94 12.81
N THR A 221 -2.06 -27.71 13.08
CA THR A 221 -2.42 -26.51 12.31
C THR A 221 -1.78 -26.47 10.93
N SER A 222 -0.51 -26.86 10.78
CA SER A 222 0.21 -26.80 9.49
C SER A 222 0.21 -28.13 8.73
N GLY A 223 -0.06 -29.24 9.39
CA GLY A 223 0.06 -30.59 8.84
C GLY A 223 1.50 -31.10 8.71
N THR A 224 2.49 -30.30 9.11
CA THR A 224 3.92 -30.65 9.05
C THR A 224 4.26 -31.70 10.12
N LYS A 225 5.29 -32.53 9.85
CA LYS A 225 5.80 -33.53 10.79
C LYS A 225 7.32 -33.50 10.87
N MET A 226 7.86 -33.70 12.07
CA MET A 226 9.27 -33.94 12.34
C MET A 226 9.43 -35.31 12.98
N SER A 227 10.56 -35.98 12.75
CA SER A 227 10.82 -37.27 13.38
C SER A 227 12.29 -37.41 13.74
N SER A 228 12.58 -37.99 14.89
CA SER A 228 13.94 -38.31 15.31
C SER A 228 13.94 -39.55 16.22
N ARG A 229 15.13 -40.10 16.48
CA ARG A 229 15.30 -41.32 17.29
C ARG A 229 15.95 -40.98 18.62
N THR A 230 15.43 -41.58 19.69
CA THR A 230 15.96 -41.35 21.04
C THR A 230 17.38 -41.87 21.19
N ASP A 231 18.16 -41.16 21.99
CA ASP A 231 19.55 -41.46 22.27
C ASP A 231 19.70 -42.61 23.31
N LYS A 232 20.90 -42.77 23.89
CA LYS A 232 21.15 -43.79 24.92
C LYS A 232 20.45 -43.53 26.26
N HIS A 233 20.01 -42.31 26.51
CA HIS A 233 19.25 -41.86 27.67
C HIS A 233 17.74 -41.89 27.41
N GLY A 234 17.32 -42.34 26.23
CA GLY A 234 15.92 -42.39 25.82
C GLY A 234 15.37 -41.01 25.49
N GLU A 235 16.24 -40.03 25.25
CA GLU A 235 15.87 -38.62 25.04
C GLU A 235 16.03 -38.23 23.57
N VAL A 236 15.19 -37.29 23.14
CA VAL A 236 15.29 -36.62 21.85
C VAL A 236 14.85 -35.17 22.02
N GLU A 237 15.54 -34.25 21.36
CA GLU A 237 15.25 -32.82 21.45
C GLU A 237 14.68 -32.32 20.12
N PHE A 238 13.64 -31.48 20.19
CA PHE A 238 13.03 -30.79 19.06
C PHE A 238 13.02 -29.29 19.33
N SER A 239 13.33 -28.47 18.33
CA SER A 239 13.13 -27.02 18.40
C SER A 239 11.71 -26.70 17.93
N ILE A 240 10.84 -26.23 18.83
CA ILE A 240 9.43 -25.99 18.54
C ILE A 240 9.02 -24.60 19.06
N PRO A 241 8.34 -23.76 18.26
CA PRO A 241 7.85 -22.45 18.69
C PRO A 241 7.01 -22.56 19.97
N SER A 242 7.32 -21.74 20.97
CA SER A 242 6.52 -21.68 22.21
C SER A 242 5.05 -21.33 21.91
N GLY A 243 4.14 -21.78 22.75
CA GLY A 243 2.69 -21.74 22.53
C GLY A 243 2.16 -22.67 21.43
N THR A 244 3.00 -23.45 20.74
CA THR A 244 2.55 -24.33 19.66
C THR A 244 1.95 -25.62 20.23
N GLN A 245 0.73 -25.93 19.83
CA GLN A 245 0.12 -27.23 20.08
C GLN A 245 0.78 -28.30 19.19
N VAL A 246 1.24 -29.39 19.79
CA VAL A 246 1.86 -30.52 19.08
C VAL A 246 1.19 -31.85 19.43
N GLU A 247 1.29 -32.80 18.50
CA GLU A 247 0.96 -34.22 18.72
C GLU A 247 2.24 -35.06 18.58
N VAL A 248 2.63 -35.74 19.64
CA VAL A 248 3.82 -36.60 19.69
C VAL A 248 3.39 -38.06 19.57
N GLY A 249 3.77 -38.72 18.48
CA GLY A 249 3.67 -40.16 18.30
C GLY A 249 4.99 -40.86 18.60
N ILE A 250 4.96 -41.98 19.33
CA ILE A 250 6.16 -42.78 19.62
C ILE A 250 5.94 -44.23 19.19
N THR A 251 6.91 -44.75 18.44
CA THR A 251 6.94 -46.14 17.99
C THR A 251 8.21 -46.83 18.44
N LYS A 252 8.07 -48.00 19.08
CA LYS A 252 9.19 -48.86 19.49
C LYS A 252 8.83 -50.34 19.34
N ASP A 253 9.73 -51.13 18.74
CA ASP A 253 9.54 -52.57 18.60
C ASP A 253 9.33 -53.26 19.96
N GLY A 254 8.25 -54.04 20.07
CA GLY A 254 7.87 -54.73 21.31
C GLY A 254 7.04 -53.89 22.29
N PHE A 255 6.65 -52.68 21.89
CA PHE A 255 5.79 -51.78 22.65
C PHE A 255 4.57 -51.36 21.83
N ASP A 256 3.48 -51.05 22.50
CA ASP A 256 2.31 -50.44 21.87
C ASP A 256 2.63 -48.98 21.49
N GLN A 257 2.06 -48.49 20.39
CA GLN A 257 2.25 -47.11 19.95
C GLN A 257 1.63 -46.15 20.96
N ALA A 258 2.34 -45.09 21.33
CA ALA A 258 1.84 -44.04 22.21
C ALA A 258 1.66 -42.73 21.44
N THR A 259 0.64 -41.96 21.79
CA THR A 259 0.40 -40.60 21.30
C THR A 259 0.10 -39.66 22.45
N SER A 260 0.70 -38.47 22.46
CA SER A 260 0.43 -37.41 23.44
C SER A 260 0.21 -36.08 22.74
N SER A 261 -0.56 -35.17 23.34
CA SER A 261 -0.75 -33.81 22.82
C SER A 261 -0.67 -32.78 23.94
N PHE A 262 0.05 -31.70 23.69
CA PHE A 262 0.29 -30.61 24.63
C PHE A 262 0.77 -29.35 23.90
N ASP A 263 0.71 -28.21 24.59
CA ASP A 263 1.26 -26.94 24.12
C ASP A 263 2.72 -26.80 24.59
N VAL A 264 3.62 -26.43 23.68
CA VAL A 264 5.05 -26.19 24.01
C VAL A 264 5.19 -24.83 24.71
N GLY A 265 6.07 -24.69 25.70
CA GLY A 265 6.40 -23.38 26.30
C GLY A 265 5.71 -23.01 27.61
N GLY A 266 5.12 -23.99 28.33
CA GLY A 266 4.83 -23.86 29.76
C GLY A 266 6.10 -23.95 30.62
N ASP A 267 5.97 -24.06 31.95
CA ASP A 267 7.11 -24.20 32.87
C ASP A 267 7.99 -25.46 32.63
N GLU A 268 7.58 -26.37 31.72
CA GLU A 268 8.24 -27.64 31.47
C GLU A 268 8.56 -27.86 29.97
N ASP A 269 9.80 -27.55 29.60
CA ASP A 269 10.40 -27.85 28.27
C ASP A 269 10.79 -29.33 28.11
N TYR A 270 10.27 -30.19 28.98
CA TYR A 270 10.62 -31.59 29.10
C TYR A 270 9.35 -32.44 29.27
N GLN A 271 9.21 -33.49 28.47
CA GLN A 271 8.06 -34.39 28.49
C GLN A 271 8.53 -35.84 28.57
N GLU A 272 8.13 -36.56 29.62
CA GLU A 272 8.38 -38.00 29.77
C GLU A 272 7.14 -38.79 29.32
N ILE A 273 7.28 -39.66 28.31
CA ILE A 273 6.18 -40.48 27.79
C ILE A 273 6.51 -41.97 28.01
N THR A 274 5.58 -42.65 28.67
CA THR A 274 5.69 -44.07 29.02
C THR A 274 5.05 -44.96 27.96
N LEU A 275 5.78 -45.99 27.52
CA LEU A 275 5.32 -47.02 26.58
C LEU A 275 5.01 -48.33 27.31
N GLU A 276 3.86 -48.95 26.97
CA GLU A 276 3.48 -50.27 27.47
C GLU A 276 3.96 -51.39 26.53
N THR A 277 4.23 -52.58 27.08
CA THR A 277 4.73 -53.71 26.28
C THR A 277 3.60 -54.37 25.50
N SER A 278 3.80 -54.51 24.19
CA SER A 278 2.82 -55.11 23.28
C SER A 278 2.70 -56.61 23.57
N GLY A 279 1.77 -57.02 24.42
CA GLY A 279 1.57 -58.44 24.73
C GLY A 279 1.08 -58.80 26.14
N GLN A 280 0.87 -57.83 27.04
CA GLN A 280 0.28 -58.09 28.36
C GLN A 280 -1.25 -57.83 28.40
N ALA A 281 -1.96 -58.14 27.31
CA ALA A 281 -3.42 -58.26 27.33
C ALA A 281 -3.82 -59.55 28.10
N GLY A 282 -3.77 -59.46 29.42
CA GLY A 282 -4.01 -60.58 30.34
C GLY A 282 -4.41 -60.13 31.74
N ALA A 283 -5.62 -59.57 31.85
CA ALA A 283 -6.44 -59.45 33.06
C ALA A 283 -6.03 -58.44 34.15
N ALA A 284 -6.54 -57.22 34.05
CA ALA A 284 -7.30 -56.55 35.14
C ALA A 284 -7.91 -55.24 34.61
N GLY A 285 -9.24 -55.14 34.66
CA GLY A 285 -9.93 -53.89 34.41
C GLY A 285 -9.90 -53.01 35.66
N SER A 286 -9.34 -51.80 35.53
CA SER A 286 -9.64 -50.67 36.40
C SER A 286 -9.24 -49.37 35.71
N THR A 287 -10.22 -48.53 35.41
CA THR A 287 -10.09 -47.13 35.00
C THR A 287 -9.32 -46.31 36.05
N PRO A 288 -8.37 -45.43 35.68
CA PRO A 288 -7.83 -44.44 36.60
C PRO A 288 -8.77 -43.24 36.69
N SER A 289 -9.08 -42.80 37.92
CA SER A 289 -9.71 -41.51 38.19
C SER A 289 -8.65 -40.42 38.24
N THR A 290 -8.88 -39.32 37.52
CA THR A 290 -8.15 -38.07 37.65
C THR A 290 -8.58 -37.34 38.93
N ASP A 291 -7.76 -37.37 39.98
CA ASP A 291 -7.87 -36.47 41.13
C ASP A 291 -6.74 -35.44 41.06
N SER A 292 -7.08 -34.24 40.60
CA SER A 292 -6.26 -33.04 40.71
C SER A 292 -6.50 -32.39 42.08
N ALA A 293 -5.47 -32.39 42.94
CA ALA A 293 -5.49 -31.71 44.22
C ALA A 293 -5.17 -30.21 44.06
N THR A 294 -6.18 -29.35 44.20
CA THR A 294 -6.00 -27.89 44.35
C THR A 294 -6.08 -27.50 45.83
N SER A 295 -5.00 -26.93 46.37
CA SER A 295 -4.95 -26.31 47.69
C SER A 295 -5.56 -24.90 47.66
N GLY A 296 -6.62 -24.68 48.43
CA GLY A 296 -7.24 -23.37 48.62
C GLY A 296 -6.52 -22.50 49.64
N GLY A 297 -6.31 -21.23 49.29
CA GLY A 297 -5.94 -20.15 50.20
C GLY A 297 -6.88 -18.97 49.97
N GLY A 298 -7.74 -18.68 50.94
CA GLY A 298 -8.69 -17.56 50.91
C GLY A 298 -8.04 -16.22 51.25
N GLY A 299 -8.49 -15.17 50.56
CA GLY A 299 -8.17 -13.78 50.85
C GLY A 299 -9.39 -12.91 50.54
N ASP A 300 -10.07 -12.50 51.61
CA ASP A 300 -11.17 -11.55 51.69
C ASP A 300 -10.64 -10.12 51.55
N GLU A 301 -11.07 -9.36 50.53
CA GLU A 301 -11.05 -7.89 50.60
C GLU A 301 -12.28 -7.27 49.94
N SER A 302 -13.20 -6.88 50.81
CA SER A 302 -14.22 -5.87 50.58
C SER A 302 -13.61 -4.47 50.47
N ARG A 303 -14.03 -3.67 49.47
CA ARG A 303 -14.25 -2.21 49.56
C ARG A 303 -14.71 -1.62 48.22
N ARG A 304 -15.99 -1.22 48.17
CA ARG A 304 -16.49 -0.18 47.25
C ARG A 304 -16.72 1.10 48.06
N PRO A 305 -16.41 2.29 47.52
CA PRO A 305 -17.05 3.51 47.97
C PRO A 305 -18.13 3.97 46.98
N ILE A 306 -19.25 4.36 47.59
CA ILE A 306 -20.35 5.14 47.04
C ILE A 306 -19.99 6.64 47.21
N LEU A 307 -20.18 7.48 46.19
CA LEU A 307 -20.53 8.92 46.31
C LEU A 307 -20.96 9.41 44.90
N LYS A 308 -22.24 9.71 44.67
CA LYS A 308 -23.05 10.93 44.97
C LYS A 308 -23.08 11.96 43.84
N THR A 309 -24.26 12.02 43.24
CA THR A 309 -25.04 13.12 42.68
C THR A 309 -24.72 14.55 43.14
N LEU A 310 -24.64 15.49 42.18
CA LEU A 310 -25.03 16.92 42.18
C LEU A 310 -24.65 17.44 40.76
N GLY A 311 -25.46 18.05 39.89
CA GLY A 311 -26.74 18.75 40.00
C GLY A 311 -26.53 20.24 39.67
N LEU A 312 -26.90 20.73 38.47
CA LEU A 312 -27.23 22.13 38.06
C LEU A 312 -27.19 22.18 36.51
N VAL A 313 -28.30 22.16 35.76
CA VAL A 313 -29.28 23.24 35.50
C VAL A 313 -28.61 24.59 35.19
N GLY A 314 -28.51 24.89 33.89
CA GLY A 314 -28.21 26.20 33.33
C GLY A 314 -28.99 26.40 32.04
N VAL A 315 -30.23 26.86 32.17
CA VAL A 315 -31.09 27.33 31.08
C VAL A 315 -30.59 28.72 30.66
N GLY A 316 -30.37 28.92 29.36
CA GLY A 316 -30.04 30.23 28.81
C GLY A 316 -30.37 30.28 27.32
N GLY A 317 -31.62 30.60 27.00
CA GLY A 317 -32.03 30.92 25.63
C GLY A 317 -31.64 32.35 25.26
N ILE A 318 -31.28 32.56 24.00
CA ILE A 318 -31.32 33.87 23.33
C ILE A 318 -31.87 33.65 21.92
N ALA A 319 -32.77 34.55 21.53
CA ALA A 319 -33.59 34.53 20.32
C ALA A 319 -33.07 35.51 19.25
N GLY A 320 -33.46 35.24 17.99
CA GLY A 320 -33.45 36.17 16.85
C GLY A 320 -32.18 36.09 16.00
N TYR A 321 -32.20 36.06 14.67
CA TYR A 321 -33.14 36.62 13.71
C TYR A 321 -33.19 35.79 12.42
N PHE A 322 -34.39 35.69 11.82
CA PHE A 322 -34.61 35.21 10.45
C PHE A 322 -34.31 36.33 9.44
N PHE A 323 -33.58 36.01 8.38
CA PHE A 323 -33.68 36.69 7.09
C PHE A 323 -33.81 35.62 6.00
N SER A 324 -35.02 35.47 5.46
CA SER A 324 -35.29 34.78 4.21
C SER A 324 -35.03 35.75 3.05
N GLY A 325 -34.09 35.41 2.18
CA GLY A 325 -33.85 36.12 0.93
C GLY A 325 -34.02 35.18 -0.25
N ASP A 326 -35.26 35.03 -0.71
CA ASP A 326 -35.57 34.49 -2.03
C ASP A 326 -35.21 35.54 -3.09
N SER A 327 -34.37 35.18 -4.06
CA SER A 327 -34.28 35.93 -5.33
C SER A 327 -34.00 34.99 -6.50
N ASN A 328 -35.06 34.34 -6.97
CA ASN A 328 -35.13 33.76 -8.31
C ASN A 328 -35.71 34.82 -9.27
N GLN A 329 -34.90 35.32 -10.20
CA GLN A 329 -35.33 36.03 -11.40
C GLN A 329 -34.49 35.52 -12.59
N PRO A 330 -35.10 34.93 -13.62
CA PRO A 330 -34.40 34.63 -14.86
C PRO A 330 -34.37 35.89 -15.74
N SER A 331 -33.17 36.34 -16.12
CA SER A 331 -33.00 37.37 -17.14
C SER A 331 -33.15 36.75 -18.53
N SER A 332 -34.16 37.21 -19.25
CA SER A 332 -34.36 36.96 -20.69
C SER A 332 -33.23 37.59 -21.51
N ALA A 333 -32.51 36.78 -22.29
CA ALA A 333 -31.58 37.25 -23.30
C ALA A 333 -32.34 37.66 -24.57
N SER A 334 -32.04 38.87 -25.04
CA SER A 334 -32.47 39.44 -26.31
C SER A 334 -31.59 38.94 -27.45
N GLU A 335 -32.23 38.51 -28.54
CA GLU A 335 -31.62 38.31 -29.85
C GLU A 335 -31.12 39.66 -30.39
N ASP A 336 -29.84 39.75 -30.73
CA ASP A 336 -29.33 40.77 -31.64
C ASP A 336 -28.35 40.13 -32.65
N ASP A 337 -28.77 40.21 -33.91
CA ASP A 337 -28.03 39.95 -35.14
C ASP A 337 -26.77 40.84 -35.20
N VAL A 338 -25.59 40.23 -35.35
CA VAL A 338 -24.40 40.94 -35.87
C VAL A 338 -23.66 40.09 -36.90
N SER A 339 -23.54 40.71 -38.06
CA SER A 339 -22.90 40.28 -39.30
C SER A 339 -21.38 40.15 -39.24
N GLY A 340 -20.89 39.05 -39.83
CA GLY A 340 -19.78 38.99 -40.79
C GLY A 340 -18.52 39.80 -40.55
N GLY A 341 -17.44 39.11 -40.15
CA GLY A 341 -16.06 39.57 -40.27
C GLY A 341 -15.14 38.40 -40.66
N ASP A 342 -14.52 38.49 -41.83
CA ASP A 342 -13.48 37.58 -42.32
C ASP A 342 -12.25 37.63 -41.39
N GLY A 343 -12.06 36.56 -40.61
CA GLY A 343 -10.88 36.33 -39.77
C GLY A 343 -9.86 35.45 -40.49
N THR A 344 -8.63 35.96 -40.58
CA THR A 344 -7.44 35.31 -41.15
C THR A 344 -7.09 34.01 -40.44
N GLY A 345 -6.84 32.96 -41.22
CA GLY A 345 -6.65 31.58 -40.76
C GLY A 345 -5.56 31.39 -39.71
N THR A 346 -5.97 30.82 -38.58
CA THR A 346 -5.12 30.08 -37.65
C THR A 346 -4.91 28.67 -38.22
N THR A 347 -3.65 28.24 -38.22
CA THR A 347 -3.25 26.88 -38.60
C THR A 347 -3.78 25.90 -37.57
N GLN A 348 -4.86 25.20 -37.92
CA GLN A 348 -5.34 24.02 -37.22
C GLN A 348 -4.22 22.97 -37.28
N SER A 349 -3.66 22.65 -36.12
CA SER A 349 -2.70 21.55 -35.97
C SER A 349 -3.44 20.25 -36.30
N ASP A 350 -3.07 19.60 -37.40
CA ASP A 350 -3.60 18.28 -37.77
C ASP A 350 -3.26 17.27 -36.65
N SER A 351 -4.23 16.96 -35.80
CA SER A 351 -4.14 15.85 -34.86
C SER A 351 -3.78 14.58 -35.65
N PRO A 352 -2.81 13.77 -35.18
CA PRO A 352 -2.37 12.59 -35.91
C PRO A 352 -3.58 11.68 -36.17
N THR A 353 -3.82 11.37 -37.45
CA THR A 353 -4.84 10.42 -37.88
C THR A 353 -4.51 9.07 -37.26
N SER A 354 -5.21 8.76 -36.16
CA SER A 354 -5.17 7.52 -35.41
C SER A 354 -5.24 6.32 -36.35
N THR A 355 -4.29 5.39 -36.22
CA THR A 355 -4.42 4.06 -36.78
C THR A 355 -5.55 3.35 -36.01
N ASP A 356 -6.67 3.08 -36.70
CA ASP A 356 -7.89 2.44 -36.18
C ASP A 356 -7.60 1.10 -35.48
N THR A 357 -7.13 1.16 -34.24
CA THR A 357 -7.16 0.03 -33.32
C THR A 357 -8.61 -0.10 -32.87
N PRO A 358 -9.22 -1.30 -32.94
CA PRO A 358 -10.57 -1.50 -32.46
C PRO A 358 -10.66 -1.05 -31.00
N VAL A 359 -11.44 0.00 -30.75
CA VAL A 359 -11.71 0.48 -29.40
C VAL A 359 -12.57 -0.58 -28.70
N LYS A 360 -12.08 -1.08 -27.57
CA LYS A 360 -12.79 -2.09 -26.77
C LYS A 360 -13.95 -1.45 -26.00
N GLY A 361 -14.98 -2.24 -25.75
CA GLY A 361 -16.13 -1.85 -24.97
C GLY A 361 -15.93 -2.12 -23.48
N PHE A 362 -17.05 -2.09 -22.77
CA PHE A 362 -17.14 -2.46 -21.37
C PHE A 362 -18.35 -3.38 -21.20
N THR A 363 -18.25 -4.31 -20.26
CA THR A 363 -19.36 -5.09 -19.75
C THR A 363 -19.85 -4.46 -18.45
N GLU A 364 -21.15 -4.13 -18.38
CA GLU A 364 -21.77 -3.70 -17.12
C GLU A 364 -22.09 -4.92 -16.28
N GLU A 365 -21.45 -5.02 -15.11
CA GLU A 365 -21.63 -6.11 -14.16
C GLU A 365 -22.89 -5.91 -13.31
N TRP A 366 -23.08 -4.68 -12.81
CA TRP A 366 -24.28 -4.28 -12.09
C TRP A 366 -24.48 -2.77 -12.09
N THR A 367 -25.73 -2.37 -11.84
CA THR A 367 -26.14 -1.00 -11.55
C THR A 367 -26.98 -0.99 -10.27
N ASP A 368 -26.67 -0.11 -9.34
CA ASP A 368 -27.50 0.23 -8.18
C ASP A 368 -27.84 1.72 -8.18
N ALA A 369 -28.88 2.10 -7.42
CA ALA A 369 -29.25 3.50 -7.24
C ALA A 369 -29.48 3.81 -5.77
N ILE A 370 -28.93 4.93 -5.32
CA ILE A 370 -29.29 5.57 -4.06
C ILE A 370 -30.03 6.86 -4.43
N ASP A 371 -31.27 7.02 -3.95
CA ASP A 371 -32.17 8.17 -4.23
C ASP A 371 -31.52 9.53 -3.84
N THR A 372 -30.62 10.04 -4.68
CA THR A 372 -29.77 11.23 -4.42
C THR A 372 -29.34 11.93 -5.68
N TYR A 373 -28.83 13.15 -5.51
CA TYR A 373 -28.35 14.00 -6.59
C TYR A 373 -26.86 13.79 -6.93
N GLU A 374 -26.03 13.23 -6.04
CA GLU A 374 -24.61 12.98 -6.34
C GLU A 374 -24.10 11.79 -5.52
N THR A 375 -23.41 10.84 -6.16
CA THR A 375 -22.60 9.83 -5.45
C THR A 375 -21.26 10.45 -5.03
N ILE A 376 -20.86 10.33 -3.76
CA ILE A 376 -19.69 11.04 -3.20
C ILE A 376 -18.37 10.33 -3.51
N THR A 377 -18.32 9.02 -3.34
CA THR A 377 -17.06 8.26 -3.36
C THR A 377 -17.37 6.78 -3.52
N THR A 378 -16.51 6.06 -4.23
CA THR A 378 -16.45 4.60 -4.29
C THR A 378 -15.12 4.14 -3.72
N LEU A 379 -15.14 3.35 -2.66
CA LEU A 379 -13.92 2.89 -1.98
C LEU A 379 -13.68 1.42 -2.28
N GLU A 380 -12.46 1.12 -2.75
CA GLU A 380 -11.95 -0.23 -2.95
C GLU A 380 -10.95 -0.59 -1.85
N ARG A 381 -11.19 -1.73 -1.19
CA ARG A 381 -10.14 -2.60 -0.66
C ARG A 381 -10.77 -3.94 -0.27
N GLY A 382 -10.36 -5.06 -0.84
CA GLY A 382 -10.99 -6.37 -0.58
C GLY A 382 -12.31 -6.59 -1.35
N ASP A 383 -13.20 -7.44 -0.82
CA ASP A 383 -14.33 -8.01 -1.57
C ASP A 383 -15.61 -7.13 -1.58
N SER A 384 -15.52 -5.80 -1.51
CA SER A 384 -16.73 -4.95 -1.49
C SER A 384 -16.54 -3.54 -2.03
N ALA A 385 -17.54 -3.05 -2.76
CA ALA A 385 -17.69 -1.67 -3.19
C ALA A 385 -18.50 -0.88 -2.16
N ILE A 386 -17.94 0.20 -1.62
CA ILE A 386 -18.63 1.07 -0.65
C ILE A 386 -18.87 2.44 -1.27
N TYR A 387 -20.11 2.91 -1.21
CA TYR A 387 -20.48 4.22 -1.74
C TYR A 387 -21.61 4.86 -0.94
N ALA A 388 -21.76 6.16 -1.15
CA ALA A 388 -22.75 6.98 -0.46
C ALA A 388 -23.24 8.10 -1.38
N GLY A 389 -24.49 8.52 -1.22
CA GLY A 389 -25.03 9.67 -1.93
C GLY A 389 -25.01 10.92 -1.03
N THR A 390 -24.69 12.09 -1.57
CA THR A 390 -24.58 13.36 -0.83
C THR A 390 -25.86 13.68 -0.05
N ASP A 391 -27.00 13.56 -0.70
CA ASP A 391 -28.31 13.90 -0.12
C ASP A 391 -28.98 12.73 0.60
N SER A 392 -28.46 11.51 0.41
CA SER A 392 -28.90 10.36 1.18
C SER A 392 -28.09 10.37 2.43
N SER A 393 -28.73 10.27 3.56
CA SER A 393 -28.01 9.92 4.76
C SER A 393 -27.66 8.42 4.78
N LEU A 394 -27.29 7.82 3.64
CA LEU A 394 -27.07 6.38 3.46
C LEU A 394 -25.66 6.11 2.93
N VAL A 395 -25.01 5.13 3.55
CA VAL A 395 -23.78 4.48 3.07
C VAL A 395 -24.10 3.02 2.81
N ARG A 396 -23.70 2.50 1.65
CA ARG A 396 -23.94 1.11 1.23
C ARG A 396 -22.63 0.39 0.96
N SER A 397 -22.65 -0.92 1.20
CA SER A 397 -21.60 -1.85 0.77
C SER A 397 -22.22 -2.94 -0.11
N LEU A 398 -21.67 -3.14 -1.30
CA LEU A 398 -22.05 -4.20 -2.23
C LEU A 398 -20.88 -5.17 -2.43
N SER A 399 -21.18 -6.45 -2.66
CA SER A 399 -20.21 -7.44 -3.14
C SER A 399 -19.82 -7.16 -4.61
N PRO A 400 -18.80 -7.83 -5.16
CA PRO A 400 -18.44 -7.73 -6.58
C PRO A 400 -19.61 -8.06 -7.50
N GLU A 401 -20.51 -8.95 -7.07
CA GLU A 401 -21.71 -9.34 -7.82
C GLU A 401 -22.89 -8.35 -7.64
N GLY A 402 -22.66 -7.18 -7.03
CA GLY A 402 -23.66 -6.15 -6.81
C GLY A 402 -24.67 -6.49 -5.71
N LYS A 403 -24.38 -7.49 -4.85
CA LYS A 403 -25.28 -7.87 -3.76
C LYS A 403 -25.00 -7.00 -2.53
N GLU A 404 -26.06 -6.44 -1.95
CA GLU A 404 -25.93 -5.69 -0.69
C GLU A 404 -25.38 -6.56 0.44
N ASN A 405 -24.25 -6.12 1.00
CA ASN A 405 -23.66 -6.64 2.22
C ASN A 405 -24.30 -5.97 3.44
N TRP A 406 -24.36 -4.64 3.43
CA TRP A 406 -25.00 -3.83 4.47
C TRP A 406 -25.33 -2.42 3.98
N THR A 407 -26.26 -1.77 4.67
CA THR A 407 -26.63 -0.35 4.51
C THR A 407 -26.66 0.31 5.88
N GLN A 408 -26.02 1.47 6.01
CA GLN A 408 -26.02 2.27 7.24
C GLN A 408 -26.63 3.65 7.00
N GLY A 409 -27.57 4.04 7.86
CA GLY A 409 -28.21 5.34 7.87
C GLY A 409 -27.57 6.33 8.84
N PHE A 410 -27.61 7.61 8.50
CA PHE A 410 -27.07 8.73 9.27
C PHE A 410 -28.13 9.81 9.47
N ASP A 411 -27.87 10.71 10.42
CA ASP A 411 -28.63 11.94 10.56
C ASP A 411 -27.85 13.08 9.90
N GLY A 412 -28.48 13.77 8.95
CA GLY A 412 -27.88 14.89 8.22
C GLY A 412 -27.31 14.52 6.86
N LYS A 413 -26.82 15.55 6.16
CA LYS A 413 -26.23 15.41 4.83
C LYS A 413 -24.83 14.82 4.93
N LEU A 414 -24.51 13.85 4.08
CA LEU A 414 -23.16 13.33 3.95
C LEU A 414 -22.29 14.38 3.25
N ILE A 415 -21.14 14.69 3.85
CA ILE A 415 -20.20 15.70 3.37
C ILE A 415 -18.99 15.03 2.71
N HIS A 416 -18.49 13.95 3.31
CA HIS A 416 -17.33 13.21 2.82
C HIS A 416 -17.43 11.73 3.22
N LEU A 417 -16.90 10.87 2.36
CA LEU A 417 -16.72 9.45 2.61
C LEU A 417 -15.26 9.09 2.30
N GLY A 418 -14.52 8.65 3.31
CA GLY A 418 -13.12 8.24 3.18
C GLY A 418 -12.90 6.86 3.80
N THR A 419 -11.86 6.13 3.40
CA THR A 419 -11.42 4.92 4.11
C THR A 419 -10.24 5.21 4.97
N THR A 420 -10.11 4.44 6.05
CA THR A 420 -8.93 4.53 6.89
C THR A 420 -7.92 3.41 6.66
N ASN A 421 -8.33 2.17 6.76
CA ASN A 421 -7.45 1.03 6.55
C ASN A 421 -8.29 -0.16 6.07
N ASP A 422 -7.74 -1.37 6.11
CA ASP A 422 -8.48 -2.57 5.71
C ASP A 422 -9.77 -2.81 6.52
N SER A 423 -9.95 -2.14 7.67
CA SER A 423 -11.02 -2.44 8.62
C SER A 423 -12.09 -1.34 8.79
N LEU A 424 -11.86 -0.12 8.31
CA LEU A 424 -12.66 1.05 8.72
C LEU A 424 -13.02 2.03 7.60
N ILE A 425 -14.22 2.60 7.74
CA ILE A 425 -14.80 3.60 6.85
C ILE A 425 -15.12 4.84 7.67
N LEU A 426 -14.71 6.02 7.19
CA LEU A 426 -15.09 7.30 7.77
C LEU A 426 -16.21 7.94 6.99
N VAL A 427 -17.21 8.35 7.73
CA VAL A 427 -18.37 9.06 7.22
C VAL A 427 -18.44 10.40 7.92
N THR A 428 -18.36 11.47 7.16
CA THR A 428 -18.43 12.84 7.70
C THR A 428 -19.77 13.48 7.38
N THR A 429 -20.49 13.87 8.43
CA THR A 429 -21.74 14.65 8.44
C THR A 429 -21.51 15.92 9.24
N SER A 430 -22.41 16.26 10.20
CA SER A 430 -22.07 17.11 11.34
C SER A 430 -21.20 16.40 12.39
N LEU A 431 -21.05 15.08 12.24
CA LEU A 431 -20.19 14.22 13.04
C LEU A 431 -19.24 13.48 12.11
N VAL A 432 -18.11 13.06 12.66
CA VAL A 432 -17.23 12.09 12.02
C VAL A 432 -17.51 10.76 12.68
N THR A 433 -17.97 9.83 11.86
CA THR A 433 -18.36 8.50 12.30
C THR A 433 -17.46 7.46 11.66
N SER A 434 -16.85 6.61 12.48
CA SER A 434 -16.13 5.43 12.02
C SER A 434 -17.09 4.24 11.98
N LEU A 435 -17.12 3.55 10.83
CA LEU A 435 -17.84 2.30 10.64
C LEU A 435 -16.86 1.14 10.48
N ARG A 436 -17.25 -0.01 11.01
CA ARG A 436 -16.67 -1.29 10.65
C ARG A 436 -16.98 -1.61 9.19
N LYS A 437 -15.95 -1.93 8.42
CA LYS A 437 -16.10 -2.20 6.99
C LYS A 437 -16.91 -3.47 6.69
N ASP A 438 -16.77 -4.50 7.51
CA ASP A 438 -17.41 -5.79 7.33
C ASP A 438 -18.92 -5.77 7.64
N SER A 439 -19.35 -4.90 8.56
CA SER A 439 -20.74 -4.88 9.04
C SER A 439 -21.49 -3.56 8.85
N GLY A 440 -20.78 -2.46 8.57
CA GLY A 440 -21.34 -1.11 8.59
C GLY A 440 -21.63 -0.59 10.00
N GLU A 441 -21.29 -1.35 11.05
CA GLU A 441 -21.57 -0.97 12.44
C GLU A 441 -20.71 0.23 12.86
N THR A 442 -21.35 1.23 13.47
CA THR A 442 -20.63 2.36 14.07
C THR A 442 -19.73 1.90 15.21
N GLN A 443 -18.44 2.21 15.12
CA GLN A 443 -17.49 2.02 16.21
C GLN A 443 -17.49 3.21 17.17
N TRP A 444 -17.38 4.41 16.62
CA TRP A 444 -17.39 5.66 17.36
C TRP A 444 -17.91 6.78 16.47
N SER A 445 -18.38 7.85 17.11
CA SER A 445 -18.80 9.06 16.43
C SER A 445 -18.44 10.27 17.27
N VAL A 446 -17.81 11.26 16.66
CA VAL A 446 -17.33 12.46 17.35
C VAL A 446 -17.73 13.72 16.60
N SER A 447 -18.00 14.80 17.34
CA SER A 447 -18.22 16.12 16.74
C SER A 447 -16.90 16.69 16.23
N HIS A 448 -16.93 17.34 15.08
CA HIS A 448 -15.83 18.16 14.57
C HIS A 448 -16.26 19.61 14.46
N ASN A 449 -15.30 20.52 14.29
CA ASN A 449 -15.56 21.96 14.24
C ASN A 449 -16.09 22.44 12.90
N ALA A 450 -16.31 21.57 11.91
CA ALA A 450 -16.86 22.02 10.63
C ALA A 450 -18.38 22.25 10.76
N THR A 451 -18.78 23.49 11.09
CA THR A 451 -20.20 23.83 11.28
C THR A 451 -20.93 24.26 10.00
N GLY A 452 -20.23 24.31 8.85
CA GLY A 452 -20.74 24.83 7.58
C GLY A 452 -20.89 23.80 6.47
N TYR A 453 -21.89 23.98 5.61
CA TYR A 453 -22.11 23.15 4.41
C TYR A 453 -20.94 23.25 3.39
N ASN A 454 -20.18 24.35 3.43
CA ASN A 454 -19.11 24.62 2.46
C ASN A 454 -17.73 24.08 2.89
N SER A 455 -17.59 23.57 4.10
CA SER A 455 -16.40 22.79 4.48
C SER A 455 -16.61 21.38 3.95
N ARG A 456 -15.97 21.02 2.84
CA ARG A 456 -15.76 19.63 2.45
C ARG A 456 -14.47 19.19 3.14
N PRO A 457 -14.52 18.58 4.34
CA PRO A 457 -13.31 18.19 5.00
C PRO A 457 -12.71 16.98 4.28
N ASP A 458 -11.42 17.04 3.99
CA ASP A 458 -10.66 15.89 3.51
C ASP A 458 -10.22 15.06 4.71
N ALA A 459 -10.29 13.74 4.58
CA ALA A 459 -9.81 12.82 5.61
C ALA A 459 -8.61 12.02 5.10
N ALA A 460 -7.61 11.86 5.96
CA ALA A 460 -6.56 10.87 5.78
C ALA A 460 -6.19 10.27 7.10
N ASN A 461 -5.51 9.14 7.09
CA ASN A 461 -5.30 8.38 8.31
C ASN A 461 -4.16 7.35 8.14
N ASN A 462 -3.80 6.70 9.24
CA ASN A 462 -3.09 5.43 9.26
C ASN A 462 -3.76 4.45 10.24
N GLU A 463 -3.03 3.43 10.72
CA GLU A 463 -3.53 2.45 11.70
C GLU A 463 -3.97 3.09 13.03
N ASP A 464 -3.28 4.17 13.45
CA ASP A 464 -3.44 4.75 14.78
C ASP A 464 -4.30 6.03 14.81
N VAL A 465 -4.27 6.78 13.71
CA VAL A 465 -4.78 8.16 13.66
C VAL A 465 -5.64 8.41 12.43
N VAL A 466 -6.74 9.12 12.64
CA VAL A 466 -7.54 9.79 11.61
C VAL A 466 -7.30 11.28 11.69
N VAL A 467 -7.04 11.93 10.57
CA VAL A 467 -6.87 13.38 10.45
C VAL A 467 -7.90 13.94 9.49
N LEU A 468 -8.59 14.99 9.94
CA LEU A 468 -9.52 15.76 9.13
C LEU A 468 -8.94 17.14 8.87
N ALA A 469 -8.92 17.54 7.61
CA ALA A 469 -8.56 18.88 7.16
C ALA A 469 -9.80 19.60 6.65
N SER A 470 -10.07 20.81 7.13
CA SER A 470 -11.13 21.67 6.60
C SER A 470 -10.56 22.95 6.03
N SER A 471 -10.90 23.23 4.78
CA SER A 471 -10.57 24.46 4.05
C SER A 471 -11.69 25.51 4.09
N GLY A 472 -12.82 25.19 4.72
CA GLY A 472 -14.02 26.04 4.76
C GLY A 472 -13.87 27.29 5.64
N GLN A 473 -15.00 27.83 6.12
CA GLN A 473 -14.98 28.98 7.03
C GLN A 473 -14.22 28.68 8.33
N GLU A 474 -14.30 27.43 8.78
CA GLU A 474 -13.57 26.93 9.92
C GLU A 474 -12.36 26.14 9.41
N LYS A 475 -11.20 26.80 9.46
CA LYS A 475 -9.92 26.26 8.99
C LYS A 475 -9.27 25.49 10.13
N PHE A 476 -9.32 24.17 10.06
CA PHE A 476 -8.74 23.31 11.09
C PHE A 476 -8.11 22.05 10.50
N LEU A 477 -7.16 21.51 11.25
CA LEU A 477 -6.65 20.15 11.12
C LEU A 477 -6.85 19.47 12.47
N GLN A 478 -7.58 18.36 12.49
CA GLN A 478 -7.96 17.68 13.73
C GLN A 478 -7.65 16.20 13.62
N ALA A 479 -6.93 15.67 14.62
CA ALA A 479 -6.57 14.27 14.69
C ALA A 479 -7.37 13.53 15.77
N PHE A 480 -7.76 12.31 15.47
CA PHE A 480 -8.52 11.41 16.31
C PHE A 480 -7.83 10.05 16.36
N SER A 481 -7.95 9.35 17.49
CA SER A 481 -7.54 7.96 17.58
C SER A 481 -8.44 7.09 16.71
N THR A 482 -7.86 6.25 15.85
CA THR A 482 -8.61 5.30 15.02
C THR A 482 -9.44 4.31 15.85
N SER A 483 -8.98 3.96 17.06
CA SER A 483 -9.64 2.95 17.91
C SER A 483 -10.82 3.50 18.72
N ALA A 484 -10.74 4.74 19.21
CA ALA A 484 -11.70 5.31 20.16
C ALA A 484 -12.43 6.55 19.63
N GLY A 485 -11.91 7.18 18.57
CA GLY A 485 -12.38 8.49 18.11
C GLY A 485 -11.94 9.65 19.01
N ASP A 486 -11.18 9.41 20.08
CA ASP A 486 -10.71 10.45 20.98
C ASP A 486 -9.82 11.46 20.24
N THR A 487 -10.09 12.76 20.42
CA THR A 487 -9.24 13.83 19.84
C THR A 487 -7.84 13.75 20.44
N ILE A 488 -6.83 13.56 19.58
CA ILE A 488 -5.41 13.54 19.96
C ILE A 488 -4.90 14.99 20.01
N TRP A 489 -5.13 15.73 18.93
CA TRP A 489 -4.76 17.13 18.81
C TRP A 489 -5.66 17.86 17.82
N GLU A 490 -5.67 19.18 17.93
CA GLU A 490 -6.36 20.08 17.02
C GLU A 490 -5.50 21.31 16.79
N MET A 491 -5.52 21.82 15.57
CA MET A 491 -4.81 23.02 15.20
C MET A 491 -5.58 23.83 14.17
N THR A 492 -5.36 25.14 14.22
CA THR A 492 -5.88 26.11 13.26
C THR A 492 -4.70 26.73 12.51
N ASP A 493 -4.81 26.84 11.19
CA ASP A 493 -3.83 27.46 10.29
C ASP A 493 -4.58 28.13 9.13
N ASP A 494 -3.85 28.81 8.26
CA ASP A 494 -4.46 29.66 7.23
C ASP A 494 -5.20 28.85 6.16
N TYR A 495 -4.76 27.65 5.79
CA TYR A 495 -5.48 26.73 4.89
C TYR A 495 -5.03 25.29 5.17
N PHE A 496 -5.94 24.33 4.97
CA PHE A 496 -5.62 22.90 5.02
C PHE A 496 -6.34 22.19 3.87
N TYR A 497 -5.57 21.52 3.03
CA TYR A 497 -6.02 20.72 1.90
C TYR A 497 -5.28 19.39 1.88
N TYR A 498 -5.96 18.33 1.44
CA TYR A 498 -5.38 17.05 1.06
C TYR A 498 -4.37 16.49 2.07
N PRO A 499 -4.80 16.21 3.33
CA PRO A 499 -3.96 15.48 4.25
C PRO A 499 -3.65 14.11 3.65
N VAL A 500 -2.44 13.60 3.85
CA VAL A 500 -2.02 12.27 3.37
C VAL A 500 -0.96 11.69 4.31
N PHE A 501 -1.03 10.40 4.57
CA PHE A 501 -0.03 9.71 5.39
C PHE A 501 1.04 9.05 4.50
N LEU A 502 2.31 9.20 4.88
CA LEU A 502 3.40 8.37 4.37
C LEU A 502 4.45 8.14 5.44
N ASN A 503 4.89 6.87 5.57
CA ASN A 503 5.99 6.46 6.45
C ASN A 503 5.81 6.99 7.89
N GLY A 504 4.57 6.90 8.38
CA GLY A 504 4.20 7.36 9.72
C GLY A 504 4.14 8.89 9.89
N SER A 505 4.38 9.67 8.85
CA SER A 505 4.23 11.13 8.86
C SER A 505 2.96 11.55 8.12
N LEU A 506 2.33 12.62 8.59
CA LEU A 506 1.23 13.27 7.90
C LEU A 506 1.79 14.43 7.07
N PHE A 507 1.43 14.52 5.80
CA PHE A 507 1.66 15.67 4.94
C PHE A 507 0.33 16.36 4.64
N TYR A 508 0.35 17.68 4.49
CA TYR A 508 -0.83 18.45 4.12
C TYR A 508 -0.39 19.75 3.45
N SER A 509 -1.25 20.33 2.61
CA SER A 509 -0.98 21.62 2.00
C SER A 509 -1.82 22.74 2.62
N GLY A 510 -1.22 23.92 2.75
CA GLY A 510 -1.86 25.13 3.25
C GLY A 510 -1.21 26.39 2.69
N GLY A 511 -0.93 26.42 1.39
CA GLY A 511 -0.07 27.40 0.70
C GLY A 511 1.41 27.00 0.69
N GLU A 512 1.82 26.25 1.72
CA GLU A 512 3.09 25.52 1.79
C GLU A 512 2.79 24.04 2.07
N LEU A 513 3.64 23.14 1.58
CA LEU A 513 3.60 21.74 2.02
C LEU A 513 4.20 21.64 3.42
N LYS A 514 3.42 21.13 4.37
CA LYS A 514 3.83 20.94 5.76
C LYS A 514 3.77 19.47 6.11
N SER A 515 4.54 19.06 7.11
CA SER A 515 4.45 17.70 7.65
C SER A 515 4.32 17.69 9.18
N ILE A 516 3.73 16.63 9.70
CA ILE A 516 3.67 16.31 11.14
C ILE A 516 4.29 14.93 11.30
N LYS A 517 5.41 14.88 12.03
CA LYS A 517 6.05 13.62 12.40
C LYS A 517 5.29 13.02 13.57
N GLU A 518 5.02 11.72 13.50
CA GLU A 518 4.31 11.00 14.57
C GLU A 518 2.96 11.65 14.96
N PRO A 519 2.02 11.80 14.01
CA PRO A 519 0.71 12.41 14.26
C PRO A 519 -0.11 11.66 15.33
N GLY A 520 0.30 10.45 15.75
CA GLY A 520 -0.31 9.73 16.88
C GLY A 520 0.03 10.29 18.25
N GLN A 521 1.05 11.15 18.35
CA GLN A 521 1.51 11.70 19.62
C GLN A 521 1.28 13.21 19.73
N SER A 522 1.53 13.96 18.65
CA SER A 522 1.44 15.42 18.67
C SER A 522 1.08 16.01 17.31
N GLY A 523 0.54 17.23 17.32
CA GLY A 523 0.36 18.05 16.12
C GLY A 523 1.54 19.00 15.86
N GLU A 524 2.73 18.70 16.39
CA GLU A 524 3.91 19.55 16.22
C GLU A 524 4.38 19.53 14.76
N LYS A 525 4.40 20.71 14.13
CA LYS A 525 4.75 20.87 12.72
C LYS A 525 6.26 20.67 12.52
N SER A 526 6.64 19.91 11.50
CA SER A 526 7.94 20.04 10.82
C SER A 526 7.72 20.89 9.56
N GLN A 527 8.55 21.91 9.36
CA GLN A 527 8.49 22.70 8.14
C GLN A 527 9.36 22.06 7.06
N VAL A 528 8.70 21.43 6.09
CA VAL A 528 9.31 21.19 4.78
C VAL A 528 9.32 22.55 4.07
N THR A 529 10.49 23.09 3.74
CA THR A 529 10.57 24.40 3.11
C THR A 529 10.40 24.25 1.60
N ILE A 530 9.15 24.19 1.15
CA ILE A 530 8.81 24.39 -0.26
C ILE A 530 8.44 25.87 -0.41
N PRO A 531 8.96 26.58 -1.44
CA PRO A 531 8.66 27.99 -1.63
C PRO A 531 7.14 28.24 -1.59
N GLU A 532 6.73 29.29 -0.88
CA GLU A 532 5.34 29.76 -0.89
C GLU A 532 4.86 29.87 -2.33
N THR A 533 3.80 29.14 -2.65
CA THR A 533 3.03 29.33 -3.87
C THR A 533 1.65 29.81 -3.45
N ASP A 534 1.12 30.81 -4.15
CA ASP A 534 -0.20 31.37 -3.84
C ASP A 534 -1.33 30.33 -3.96
N TYR A 535 -1.06 29.16 -4.54
CA TYR A 535 -2.03 28.09 -4.69
C TYR A 535 -1.42 26.68 -4.75
N SER A 536 -2.14 25.72 -4.18
CA SER A 536 -1.80 24.29 -4.12
C SER A 536 -2.94 23.44 -4.67
N GLY A 537 -2.70 22.71 -5.76
CA GLY A 537 -3.74 22.00 -6.52
C GLY A 537 -4.00 20.56 -6.09
N GLY A 538 -3.01 19.89 -5.48
CA GLY A 538 -3.17 18.49 -5.08
C GLY A 538 -1.89 17.92 -4.50
N LEU A 539 -2.04 16.86 -3.71
CA LEU A 539 -0.94 16.13 -3.09
C LEU A 539 -1.18 14.63 -3.31
N ALA A 540 -0.19 13.95 -3.86
CA ALA A 540 -0.17 12.49 -3.93
C ALA A 540 1.16 11.96 -3.45
N VAL A 541 1.18 10.72 -2.98
CA VAL A 541 2.38 10.18 -2.36
C VAL A 541 2.67 8.77 -2.88
N GLY A 542 3.90 8.60 -3.36
CA GLY A 542 4.46 7.31 -3.74
C GLY A 542 5.30 6.75 -2.59
N GLU A 543 5.98 5.63 -2.82
CA GLU A 543 6.74 4.93 -1.77
C GLU A 543 7.83 5.81 -1.11
N SER A 544 8.49 6.68 -1.88
CA SER A 544 9.59 7.52 -1.40
C SER A 544 9.46 9.02 -1.75
N LEU A 545 8.52 9.37 -2.62
CA LEU A 545 8.33 10.74 -3.13
C LEU A 545 6.90 11.22 -2.88
N ALA A 546 6.73 12.45 -2.40
CA ALA A 546 5.48 13.17 -2.51
C ALA A 546 5.47 14.00 -3.80
N TYR A 547 4.35 14.00 -4.49
CA TYR A 547 4.09 14.79 -5.68
C TYR A 547 3.09 15.88 -5.34
N TYR A 548 3.52 17.11 -5.52
CA TYR A 548 2.81 18.30 -5.08
C TYR A 548 2.62 19.24 -6.26
N ILE A 549 1.38 19.64 -6.52
CA ILE A 549 1.06 20.55 -7.62
C ILE A 549 0.88 21.97 -7.08
N THR A 550 1.57 22.94 -7.68
CA THR A 550 1.44 24.37 -7.35
C THR A 550 1.03 25.19 -8.56
N GLY A 551 0.47 26.38 -8.30
CA GLY A 551 0.09 27.36 -9.34
C GLY A 551 -1.40 27.36 -9.68
N GLY A 552 -1.83 28.33 -10.48
CA GLY A 552 -3.24 28.58 -10.83
C GLY A 552 -3.99 29.38 -9.76
N GLY A 553 -4.04 30.71 -9.90
CA GLY A 553 -4.68 31.58 -8.90
C GLY A 553 -6.22 31.50 -8.86
N GLU A 554 -6.81 31.62 -7.66
CA GLU A 554 -8.26 31.67 -7.45
C GLU A 554 -8.83 33.10 -7.44
N ARG A 555 -9.94 33.28 -8.18
CA ARG A 555 -11.04 34.16 -7.76
C ARG A 555 -12.38 33.41 -7.86
N GLY A 556 -12.70 32.61 -6.83
CA GLY A 556 -14.06 32.15 -6.55
C GLY A 556 -14.57 31.03 -7.45
N GLY A 557 -13.85 29.91 -7.52
CA GLY A 557 -14.27 28.74 -8.28
C GLY A 557 -14.05 28.83 -9.79
N ALA A 558 -13.29 29.82 -10.28
CA ALA A 558 -12.72 29.89 -11.62
C ALA A 558 -11.23 30.26 -11.50
N TYR A 559 -10.35 29.45 -12.09
CA TYR A 559 -8.91 29.72 -12.09
C TYR A 559 -8.63 30.71 -13.22
N SER A 560 -8.17 31.90 -12.86
CA SER A 560 -7.90 32.97 -13.83
C SER A 560 -6.48 33.52 -13.66
N GLY A 561 -5.53 32.63 -13.35
CA GLY A 561 -4.13 32.98 -13.15
C GLY A 561 -3.29 32.71 -14.39
N SER A 562 -2.41 33.64 -14.74
CA SER A 562 -1.36 33.47 -15.76
C SER A 562 -0.14 32.71 -15.25
N GLU A 563 -0.24 32.06 -14.09
CA GLU A 563 0.88 31.35 -13.48
C GLU A 563 0.95 29.92 -14.01
N PRO A 564 2.16 29.42 -14.29
CA PRO A 564 2.34 28.05 -14.73
C PRO A 564 1.87 27.07 -13.65
N ILE A 565 1.26 25.96 -14.06
CA ILE A 565 1.05 24.80 -13.18
C ILE A 565 2.37 24.06 -13.12
N GLU A 566 2.86 23.84 -11.91
CA GLU A 566 4.14 23.19 -11.65
C GLU A 566 3.93 21.94 -10.80
N LEU A 567 4.53 20.84 -11.23
CA LEU A 567 4.60 19.59 -10.49
C LEU A 567 5.95 19.52 -9.77
N HIS A 568 5.93 19.31 -8.46
CA HIS A 568 7.12 19.12 -7.64
C HIS A 568 7.16 17.69 -7.12
N ALA A 569 8.29 17.03 -7.25
CA ALA A 569 8.54 15.78 -6.54
C ALA A 569 9.48 16.03 -5.37
N ILE A 570 9.10 15.55 -4.19
CA ILE A 570 9.77 15.84 -2.93
C ILE A 570 10.19 14.52 -2.28
N GLU A 571 11.49 14.40 -1.97
CA GLU A 571 12.04 13.27 -1.22
C GLU A 571 11.75 13.49 0.25
N LEU A 572 10.90 12.64 0.80
CA LEU A 572 10.26 12.90 2.08
C LEU A 572 11.20 12.69 3.27
N GLU A 573 12.18 11.80 3.13
CA GLU A 573 13.23 11.61 4.14
C GLU A 573 14.13 12.84 4.28
N ARG A 574 14.41 13.51 3.16
CA ARG A 574 15.28 14.69 3.11
C ARG A 574 14.51 16.00 3.24
N GLU A 575 13.19 15.96 3.05
CA GLU A 575 12.33 17.14 3.00
C GLU A 575 12.79 18.14 1.91
N GLU A 576 13.26 17.60 0.77
CA GLU A 576 13.84 18.37 -0.34
C GLU A 576 13.11 18.12 -1.66
N VAL A 577 12.95 19.17 -2.46
CA VAL A 577 12.45 19.05 -3.85
C VAL A 577 13.53 18.39 -4.70
N VAL A 578 13.24 17.18 -5.19
CA VAL A 578 14.13 16.39 -6.05
C VAL A 578 14.11 16.92 -7.47
N TRP A 579 12.91 17.24 -7.97
CA TRP A 579 12.72 17.83 -9.28
C TRP A 579 11.42 18.61 -9.34
N LYS A 580 11.32 19.45 -10.36
CA LYS A 580 10.17 20.28 -10.66
C LYS A 580 9.96 20.35 -12.17
N GLU A 581 8.71 20.21 -12.60
CA GLU A 581 8.32 20.27 -14.00
C GLU A 581 7.17 21.26 -14.21
N THR A 582 7.23 22.06 -15.28
CA THR A 582 6.11 22.94 -15.67
C THR A 582 5.19 22.18 -16.60
N VAL A 583 4.04 21.75 -16.08
CA VAL A 583 3.10 20.87 -16.79
C VAL A 583 2.07 21.62 -17.61
N ALA A 584 1.84 22.90 -17.32
CA ALA A 584 1.09 23.81 -18.17
C ALA A 584 1.63 25.24 -18.01
N SER A 585 2.07 25.88 -19.11
CA SER A 585 2.74 27.18 -19.06
C SER A 585 1.83 28.39 -19.33
N GLU A 586 0.67 28.22 -19.99
CA GLU A 586 -0.24 29.33 -20.33
C GLU A 586 -1.70 28.84 -20.43
N ILE A 587 -2.45 28.81 -19.33
CA ILE A 587 -3.90 28.58 -19.39
C ILE A 587 -4.58 29.90 -19.70
N ASN A 588 -4.98 30.11 -20.96
CA ASN A 588 -5.70 31.30 -21.37
C ASN A 588 -7.15 31.22 -20.89
N SER A 589 -7.37 31.54 -19.60
CA SER A 589 -8.66 31.41 -18.91
C SER A 589 -9.82 32.22 -19.53
N GLU A 590 -9.53 33.15 -20.45
CA GLU A 590 -10.55 33.98 -21.09
C GLU A 590 -11.42 33.21 -22.11
N ASP A 591 -10.95 32.08 -22.65
CA ASP A 591 -11.62 31.40 -23.78
C ASP A 591 -12.49 30.19 -23.42
N THR A 592 -12.32 29.55 -22.26
CA THR A 592 -12.98 28.23 -22.03
C THR A 592 -14.12 28.21 -21.02
N GLY A 593 -14.30 29.20 -20.13
CA GLY A 593 -15.41 29.21 -19.17
C GLY A 593 -15.49 28.00 -18.22
N VAL A 594 -14.51 27.10 -18.26
CA VAL A 594 -14.38 25.91 -17.41
C VAL A 594 -13.23 26.15 -16.43
N SER A 595 -13.52 25.99 -15.15
CA SER A 595 -12.53 26.05 -14.07
C SER A 595 -11.63 24.82 -14.15
N PRO A 596 -10.30 24.94 -14.29
CA PRO A 596 -9.41 23.78 -14.24
C PRO A 596 -9.54 23.09 -12.89
N SER A 597 -10.17 21.93 -12.81
CA SER A 597 -9.99 21.07 -11.64
C SER A 597 -8.57 20.51 -11.73
N ILE A 598 -7.71 20.79 -10.76
CA ILE A 598 -6.49 20.00 -10.59
C ILE A 598 -6.92 18.82 -9.70
N SER A 599 -7.05 17.63 -10.28
CA SER A 599 -7.14 16.42 -9.47
C SER A 599 -5.75 16.08 -8.94
N GLY A 600 -5.67 15.50 -7.74
CA GLY A 600 -4.41 15.05 -7.18
C GLY A 600 -3.68 14.08 -8.13
N PRO A 601 -2.34 14.03 -8.09
CA PRO A 601 -1.61 13.08 -8.91
C PRO A 601 -2.02 11.64 -8.60
N THR A 602 -2.12 10.77 -9.59
CA THR A 602 -2.28 9.32 -9.34
C THR A 602 -0.94 8.64 -9.55
N ILE A 603 -0.60 7.73 -8.64
CA ILE A 603 0.73 7.12 -8.59
C ILE A 603 0.55 5.63 -8.87
N ASN A 604 0.75 5.28 -10.13
CA ASN A 604 0.91 3.90 -10.54
C ASN A 604 1.89 3.90 -11.72
N SER A 605 3.18 3.72 -11.42
CA SER A 605 4.32 3.77 -12.37
C SER A 605 4.54 5.08 -13.14
N GLY A 606 3.92 6.17 -12.70
CA GLY A 606 4.06 7.52 -13.26
C GLY A 606 3.24 8.53 -12.45
N VAL A 607 3.24 9.78 -12.90
CA VAL A 607 2.47 10.89 -12.35
C VAL A 607 1.50 11.40 -13.41
N PHE A 608 0.22 11.47 -13.05
CA PHE A 608 -0.82 12.00 -13.92
C PHE A 608 -1.28 13.35 -13.43
N ILE A 609 -1.39 14.28 -14.35
CA ILE A 609 -1.99 15.58 -14.07
C ILE A 609 -3.02 15.85 -15.12
N TYR A 610 -4.20 16.20 -14.67
CA TYR A 610 -5.21 16.79 -15.52
C TYR A 610 -5.03 18.31 -15.53
N THR A 611 -5.02 18.88 -16.73
CA THR A 611 -4.98 20.32 -16.98
C THR A 611 -6.14 20.68 -17.89
N THR A 612 -6.52 21.96 -17.98
CA THR A 612 -7.44 22.42 -19.03
C THR A 612 -6.97 22.10 -20.45
N GLY A 613 -5.68 21.79 -20.63
CA GLY A 613 -5.10 21.36 -21.89
C GLY A 613 -5.27 19.87 -22.19
N GLY A 614 -5.88 19.09 -21.29
CA GLY A 614 -5.98 17.64 -21.35
C GLY A 614 -5.16 16.93 -20.27
N ILE A 615 -4.89 15.64 -20.50
CA ILE A 615 -4.18 14.77 -19.56
C ILE A 615 -2.69 14.78 -19.88
N TRP A 616 -1.87 15.08 -18.88
CA TRP A 616 -0.43 14.92 -18.91
C TRP A 616 -0.04 13.69 -18.11
N HIS A 617 0.76 12.81 -18.70
CA HIS A 617 1.38 11.68 -18.01
C HIS A 617 2.88 11.80 -18.09
N GLY A 618 3.54 11.83 -16.94
CA GLY A 618 4.99 11.72 -16.83
C GLY A 618 5.44 10.54 -16.00
N ASP A 619 6.70 10.17 -16.12
CA ASP A 619 7.30 9.21 -15.20
C ASP A 619 7.66 9.86 -13.85
N PHE A 620 8.18 9.07 -12.91
CA PHE A 620 8.60 9.57 -11.60
C PHE A 620 9.83 10.50 -11.62
N SER A 621 10.45 10.71 -12.78
CA SER A 621 11.50 11.71 -12.98
C SER A 621 10.96 13.05 -13.50
N GLY A 622 9.66 13.13 -13.78
CA GLY A 622 8.99 14.31 -14.33
C GLY A 622 9.05 14.38 -15.85
N GLU A 623 9.61 13.37 -16.52
CA GLU A 623 9.63 13.34 -17.98
C GLU A 623 8.25 12.96 -18.51
N GLU A 624 7.71 13.80 -19.40
CA GLU A 624 6.47 13.51 -20.12
C GLU A 624 6.62 12.21 -20.94
N ILE A 625 5.74 11.25 -20.66
CA ILE A 625 5.58 10.02 -21.44
C ILE A 625 4.62 10.32 -22.60
N TRP A 626 3.47 10.91 -22.31
CA TRP A 626 2.49 11.33 -23.31
C TRP A 626 1.54 12.40 -22.76
N THR A 627 0.91 13.11 -23.69
CA THR A 627 -0.17 14.06 -23.43
C THR A 627 -1.39 13.75 -24.30
N HIS A 628 -2.58 13.91 -23.74
CA HIS A 628 -3.84 13.69 -24.44
C HIS A 628 -4.71 14.94 -24.35
N GLY A 629 -4.81 15.68 -25.45
CA GLY A 629 -5.54 16.95 -25.52
C GLY A 629 -7.04 16.74 -25.76
N ASP A 630 -7.86 17.04 -24.75
CA ASP A 630 -9.31 17.17 -24.88
C ASP A 630 -9.77 18.43 -24.13
N TYR A 631 -9.78 19.55 -24.86
CA TYR A 631 -9.76 20.92 -24.32
C TYR A 631 -11.14 21.44 -23.83
N GLU A 632 -12.19 20.62 -23.93
CA GLU A 632 -13.56 21.03 -23.55
C GLU A 632 -14.23 20.10 -22.53
N ALA A 633 -13.56 19.03 -22.11
CA ALA A 633 -14.16 18.03 -21.24
C ALA A 633 -14.11 18.40 -19.76
N ARG A 634 -15.18 18.05 -19.02
CA ARG A 634 -15.11 17.88 -17.56
C ARG A 634 -14.53 16.51 -17.29
N PHE A 635 -13.55 16.43 -16.41
CA PHE A 635 -12.88 15.18 -16.08
C PHE A 635 -13.20 14.76 -14.65
N THR A 636 -13.44 13.47 -14.47
CA THR A 636 -13.35 12.85 -13.14
C THR A 636 -11.88 12.61 -12.81
N GLU A 637 -11.58 12.37 -11.53
CA GLU A 637 -10.26 11.86 -11.15
C GLU A 637 -9.98 10.56 -11.93
N PRO A 638 -8.82 10.44 -12.59
CA PRO A 638 -8.51 9.25 -13.38
C PRO A 638 -8.16 8.08 -12.46
N VAL A 639 -8.40 6.86 -12.91
CA VAL A 639 -8.13 5.64 -12.12
C VAL A 639 -7.34 4.65 -12.95
N TRP A 640 -6.46 3.94 -12.28
CA TRP A 640 -5.66 2.91 -12.91
C TRP A 640 -6.30 1.55 -12.77
N LEU A 641 -6.31 0.81 -13.88
CA LEU A 641 -6.70 -0.59 -13.91
C LEU A 641 -5.73 -1.36 -14.80
N GLY A 642 -4.80 -2.06 -14.16
CA GLY A 642 -3.66 -2.68 -14.84
C GLY A 642 -2.79 -1.63 -15.55
N ASP A 643 -2.65 -1.76 -16.86
CA ASP A 643 -1.88 -0.83 -17.72
C ASP A 643 -2.79 0.15 -18.50
N THR A 644 -4.05 0.34 -18.06
CA THR A 644 -4.98 1.29 -18.67
C THR A 644 -5.44 2.35 -17.66
N LEU A 645 -5.29 3.62 -18.03
CA LEU A 645 -5.79 4.77 -17.29
C LEU A 645 -7.21 5.06 -17.74
N PHE A 646 -8.17 4.99 -16.83
CA PHE A 646 -9.57 5.32 -17.10
C PHE A 646 -9.89 6.72 -16.58
N TYR A 647 -10.64 7.49 -17.36
CA TYR A 647 -11.18 8.78 -16.97
C TYR A 647 -12.51 9.01 -17.66
N TYR A 648 -13.39 9.78 -17.05
CA TYR A 648 -14.60 10.27 -17.71
C TYR A 648 -14.34 11.64 -18.33
N SER A 649 -14.96 11.90 -19.47
CA SER A 649 -14.92 13.14 -20.25
C SER A 649 -16.30 13.41 -20.84
N ASN A 650 -16.48 14.53 -21.56
CA ASN A 650 -17.73 14.77 -22.30
C ASN A 650 -18.01 13.70 -23.37
N ASP A 651 -16.96 13.02 -23.85
CA ASP A 651 -17.02 11.91 -24.81
C ASP A 651 -17.37 10.56 -24.17
N GLY A 652 -17.60 10.54 -22.86
CA GLY A 652 -17.85 9.34 -22.07
C GLY A 652 -16.62 8.84 -21.33
N LEU A 653 -16.70 7.59 -20.85
CA LEU A 653 -15.64 6.89 -20.15
C LEU A 653 -14.59 6.42 -21.16
N THR A 654 -13.35 6.89 -21.01
CA THR A 654 -12.23 6.60 -21.90
C THR A 654 -11.13 5.86 -21.14
N GLY A 655 -10.57 4.83 -21.74
CA GLY A 655 -9.37 4.12 -21.26
C GLY A 655 -8.19 4.38 -22.17
N CYS A 656 -7.04 4.78 -21.62
CA CYS A 656 -5.81 5.07 -22.35
C CYS A 656 -4.66 4.16 -21.91
N GLY A 657 -3.89 3.67 -22.88
CA GLY A 657 -2.72 2.82 -22.64
C GLY A 657 -1.63 3.57 -21.87
N LYS A 658 -1.03 2.92 -20.88
CA LYS A 658 -0.02 3.53 -20.02
C LYS A 658 1.22 4.02 -20.74
N SER A 659 1.69 3.28 -21.75
CA SER A 659 2.95 3.56 -22.42
C SER A 659 2.88 4.68 -23.46
N ASP A 660 1.71 4.91 -24.06
CA ASP A 660 1.58 5.72 -25.27
C ASP A 660 0.35 6.65 -25.30
N GLY A 661 -0.54 6.55 -24.32
CA GLY A 661 -1.77 7.36 -24.25
C GLY A 661 -2.78 6.98 -25.32
N ALA A 662 -2.59 5.84 -26.02
CA ALA A 662 -3.50 5.40 -27.05
C ALA A 662 -4.84 5.02 -26.42
N VAL A 663 -5.94 5.50 -27.00
CA VAL A 663 -7.28 5.13 -26.55
C VAL A 663 -7.51 3.64 -26.81
N THR A 664 -7.62 2.87 -25.73
CA THR A 664 -7.85 1.43 -25.76
C THR A 664 -9.33 1.08 -25.54
N HIS A 665 -10.05 1.90 -24.79
CA HIS A 665 -11.47 1.67 -24.43
C HIS A 665 -12.27 2.96 -24.54
N ARG A 666 -13.55 2.84 -24.89
CA ARG A 666 -14.51 3.96 -24.87
C ARG A 666 -15.93 3.45 -24.63
N MET A 667 -16.66 4.13 -23.77
CA MET A 667 -18.09 3.91 -23.54
C MET A 667 -18.81 5.24 -23.38
N GLU A 668 -19.83 5.45 -24.21
CA GLU A 668 -20.78 6.54 -24.01
C GLU A 668 -21.62 6.25 -22.76
N ILE A 669 -21.70 7.22 -21.86
CA ILE A 669 -22.57 7.20 -20.69
C ILE A 669 -23.56 8.34 -20.86
N ASP A 670 -24.84 8.04 -20.68
CA ASP A 670 -25.97 8.95 -20.93
C ASP A 670 -26.21 9.96 -19.80
N GLU A 671 -25.36 9.94 -18.77
CA GLU A 671 -25.46 10.74 -17.54
C GLU A 671 -24.09 11.28 -17.15
N GLU A 672 -24.04 12.45 -16.50
CA GLU A 672 -22.78 13.01 -16.00
C GLU A 672 -22.21 12.10 -14.90
N VAL A 673 -21.00 11.59 -15.13
CA VAL A 673 -20.26 10.85 -14.11
C VAL A 673 -19.56 11.85 -13.19
N VAL A 674 -19.86 11.76 -11.90
CA VAL A 674 -19.32 12.64 -10.86
C VAL A 674 -18.14 12.00 -10.13
N THR A 675 -18.07 10.67 -10.09
CA THR A 675 -17.00 9.92 -9.43
C THR A 675 -16.58 8.71 -10.24
N LEU A 676 -15.29 8.40 -10.16
CA LEU A 676 -14.67 7.24 -10.80
C LEU A 676 -13.70 6.59 -9.81
N SER A 677 -13.76 5.28 -9.65
CA SER A 677 -12.83 4.50 -8.82
C SER A 677 -12.48 3.17 -9.48
N SER A 678 -11.31 2.59 -9.18
CA SER A 678 -11.01 1.21 -9.54
C SER A 678 -11.71 0.24 -8.59
N PHE A 679 -11.98 -0.98 -9.07
CA PHE A 679 -12.41 -2.11 -8.24
C PHE A 679 -12.00 -3.43 -8.90
N ALA A 680 -10.98 -4.11 -8.37
CA ALA A 680 -10.41 -5.34 -8.90
C ALA A 680 -10.02 -5.21 -10.39
N GLU A 681 -10.76 -5.85 -11.30
CA GLU A 681 -10.60 -5.76 -12.76
C GLU A 681 -11.66 -4.84 -13.41
N SER A 682 -12.34 -4.02 -12.62
CA SER A 682 -13.44 -3.15 -13.04
C SER A 682 -13.20 -1.70 -12.62
N VAL A 683 -14.01 -0.80 -13.17
CA VAL A 683 -14.17 0.56 -12.68
C VAL A 683 -15.58 0.75 -12.14
N ILE A 684 -15.72 1.52 -11.07
CA ILE A 684 -17.01 1.91 -10.52
C ILE A 684 -17.20 3.39 -10.81
N ILE A 685 -18.37 3.72 -11.37
CA ILE A 685 -18.77 5.10 -11.66
C ILE A 685 -19.97 5.48 -10.81
N GLY A 686 -19.94 6.68 -10.27
CA GLY A 686 -21.09 7.36 -9.67
C GLY A 686 -21.58 8.48 -10.57
N THR A 687 -22.89 8.63 -10.71
CA THR A 687 -23.52 9.61 -11.61
C THR A 687 -24.25 10.72 -10.84
N GLU A 688 -24.53 11.84 -11.50
CA GLU A 688 -25.40 12.92 -10.99
C GLU A 688 -26.86 12.47 -10.71
N SER A 689 -27.26 11.29 -11.19
CA SER A 689 -28.59 10.75 -10.90
C SER A 689 -28.62 9.90 -9.61
N GLY A 690 -27.47 9.78 -8.94
CA GLY A 690 -27.30 8.90 -7.78
C GLY A 690 -27.18 7.41 -8.15
N LYS A 691 -27.03 7.06 -9.43
CA LYS A 691 -26.72 5.69 -9.86
C LYS A 691 -25.23 5.40 -9.70
N THR A 692 -24.95 4.17 -9.29
CA THR A 692 -23.61 3.61 -9.22
C THR A 692 -23.54 2.38 -10.13
N ARG A 693 -22.54 2.30 -11.01
CA ARG A 693 -22.38 1.21 -11.99
C ARG A 693 -20.99 0.62 -11.87
N MET A 694 -20.87 -0.69 -11.95
CA MET A 694 -19.59 -1.38 -12.09
C MET A 694 -19.40 -1.86 -13.52
N LEU A 695 -18.30 -1.43 -14.14
CA LEU A 695 -17.98 -1.65 -15.54
C LEU A 695 -16.64 -2.38 -15.65
N THR A 696 -16.61 -3.53 -16.31
CA THR A 696 -15.40 -4.31 -16.58
C THR A 696 -14.96 -4.08 -18.03
N PRO A 697 -13.72 -3.63 -18.28
CA PRO A 697 -13.21 -3.50 -19.65
C PRO A 697 -13.06 -4.87 -20.35
N ASP A 698 -13.39 -4.95 -21.64
CA ASP A 698 -13.44 -6.21 -22.43
C ASP A 698 -12.07 -6.85 -22.80
#